data_AF-A0A1B9QXL6-F1
#
_entry.id   AF-A0A1B9QXL6-F1
#
_cell.length_a   1.000
_cell.length_b   1.000
_cell.length_c   1.000
_cell.angle_alpha   90.00
_cell.angle_beta   90.00
_cell.angle_gamma   90.00
#
_symmetry.space_group_name_H-M   'P 1'
#
loop_
_entity.id
_entity.type
_entity.pdbx_description
1 polymer ?
#
loop_
_entity_poly.entity_id
_entity_poly.type
_entity_poly.pdbx_seq_one_letter_code
_entity_poly.pdbx_strand_id
1 'polypeptide(L)'
;LIKLYGKMVFKSWLNELLEGGTGVVQADEKSGAVRSVPSQEVELDNPAVTIDRSRYETILDKDTFAIWLQKLKDAELFAFDTETDSLDYMVANLVGVSFATEEGVAAYVPVAHDYLDAPEQLDRDWVLEQLKPILEDDNQAKVGQNLKYDASVLARYDIDMKGIKHDTMLASYVLNSVGGKHDMDSLALRFLQHSCISFEQIAGKGKKQLTFNQIELEEAAPYAAEDADVTLRLHNRIMSHLDKDEKLKAIYEEIEIPLVPVISRIERTGVFVDDMMLGAQSQEIAARLDELEQKAYEIAEQEFNLGSPKQLQAILFEKMGLPVIKKTPSGAPSTNEEVLQELALDYPLPKILIEYRGLAKLKSTYTDKLPKMINAETGRVHTSYHQAVTATGRLSSTDPNLQNIPIRNEEGRRIRQAFVAPHGHKILAVDYSQIELRIMAHLSGDKALLEAFQQGKDIHAATAAEIIGVPIEEVSSEQRRQAKAVNFGLIYGMSAFGLAKQLGIARGEAQRYMDTYFERYPGVMQYMEDTRSTASEQGYVETIFGRRLHLPEIKSRNGMRRKAAERAAINAPMQGTAADIIKKAMLLVDEWIESHGEGRVKLLMQVHDELVLEVEESVLSEIESKVQELMESAATLDVPLIAEAGHGDNWDQAH
;
A
#
# COMPACT_ATOMS: atom_id res chain seq x y z
N LEU A 1 15.27 28.18 16.03
CA LEU A 1 14.82 26.88 16.57
C LEU A 1 13.74 26.26 15.69
N ILE A 2 12.61 26.94 15.46
CA ILE A 2 11.55 26.53 14.51
C ILE A 2 12.12 26.03 13.16
N LYS A 3 12.93 26.84 12.47
CA LYS A 3 13.60 26.45 11.19
C LYS A 3 14.48 25.18 11.30
N LEU A 4 15.11 24.93 12.44
CA LEU A 4 15.96 23.76 12.65
C LEU A 4 15.14 22.51 13.03
N TYR A 5 14.08 22.67 13.83
CA TYR A 5 13.20 21.56 14.20
C TYR A 5 12.30 21.11 13.04
N GLY A 6 11.89 22.04 12.17
CA GLY A 6 11.28 21.70 10.87
C GLY A 6 12.20 20.83 10.01
N LYS A 7 13.47 21.23 9.87
CA LYS A 7 14.53 20.49 9.14
C LYS A 7 14.93 19.14 9.76
N MET A 8 14.50 18.82 10.98
CA MET A 8 14.86 17.57 11.67
C MET A 8 13.64 16.71 12.00
N VAL A 9 12.44 17.11 11.55
CA VAL A 9 11.17 16.40 11.77
C VAL A 9 10.90 16.15 13.27
N PHE A 10 11.31 17.07 14.13
CA PHE A 10 11.04 17.00 15.57
C PHE A 10 9.63 17.53 15.88
N LYS A 11 8.61 16.77 15.50
CA LYS A 11 7.19 17.17 15.57
C LYS A 11 6.77 17.68 16.95
N SER A 12 7.11 16.95 18.02
CA SER A 12 6.71 17.35 19.38
C SER A 12 7.28 18.70 19.80
N TRP A 13 8.57 18.93 19.53
CA TRP A 13 9.25 20.15 19.92
C TRP A 13 8.95 21.33 18.99
N LEU A 14 8.67 21.05 17.72
CA LEU A 14 8.21 22.07 16.80
C LEU A 14 6.80 22.55 17.18
N ASN A 15 5.87 21.63 17.48
CA ASN A 15 4.53 21.99 17.96
C ASN A 15 4.61 22.79 19.26
N GLU A 16 5.42 22.35 20.23
CA GLU A 16 5.62 23.08 21.49
C GLU A 16 6.15 24.51 21.28
N LEU A 17 7.07 24.71 20.31
CA LEU A 17 7.59 26.03 19.97
C LEU A 17 6.58 26.90 19.21
N LEU A 18 5.75 26.31 18.35
CA LEU A 18 4.69 27.03 17.61
C LEU A 18 3.53 27.43 18.54
N GLU A 19 3.26 26.65 19.59
CA GLU A 19 2.26 26.94 20.63
C GLU A 19 2.76 27.94 21.71
N GLY A 20 3.95 28.54 21.52
CA GLY A 20 4.49 29.57 22.42
C GLY A 20 5.32 29.03 23.60
N GLY A 21 5.70 27.75 23.59
CA GLY A 21 6.61 27.14 24.55
C GLY A 21 8.04 27.70 24.45
N THR A 22 8.78 27.69 25.57
CA THR A 22 10.10 28.35 25.68
C THR A 22 11.24 27.57 25.00
N GLY A 23 11.01 26.35 24.53
CA GLY A 23 12.03 25.48 23.92
C GLY A 23 13.15 25.08 24.89
N VAL A 24 12.95 25.23 26.20
CA VAL A 24 13.95 24.91 27.23
C VAL A 24 13.84 23.45 27.63
N VAL A 25 14.85 22.67 27.27
CA VAL A 25 14.97 21.25 27.66
C VAL A 25 15.59 21.16 29.06
N GLN A 26 14.85 20.62 30.04
CA GLN A 26 15.48 19.99 31.21
C GLN A 26 15.79 18.54 30.83
N ALA A 27 17.08 18.26 30.60
CA ALA A 27 17.54 16.91 30.29
C ALA A 27 17.51 16.05 31.56
N ASP A 28 16.67 15.02 31.59
CA ASP A 28 16.75 13.95 32.57
C ASP A 28 17.64 12.83 31.99
N GLU A 29 18.87 12.74 32.47
CA GLU A 29 19.92 11.83 31.96
C GLU A 29 19.66 10.35 32.32
N LYS A 30 18.54 9.76 31.86
CA LYS A 30 18.36 8.29 31.85
C LYS A 30 17.50 7.82 30.67
N SER A 31 17.95 8.05 29.44
CA SER A 31 17.56 7.22 28.30
C SER A 31 18.63 7.25 27.22
N GLY A 32 18.95 6.07 26.66
CA GLY A 32 20.06 5.88 25.73
C GLY A 32 19.89 6.70 24.45
N ALA A 33 20.92 7.48 24.13
CA ALA A 33 20.94 8.38 22.99
C ALA A 33 20.85 7.64 21.65
N VAL A 34 19.72 7.77 20.95
CA VAL A 34 19.64 7.61 19.50
C VAL A 34 20.02 8.94 18.88
N ARG A 35 21.27 9.05 18.40
CA ARG A 35 21.69 10.19 17.58
C ARG A 35 21.10 10.05 16.18
N SER A 36 20.13 10.88 15.84
CA SER A 36 19.78 11.17 14.44
C SER A 36 20.93 11.94 13.79
N VAL A 37 21.44 11.43 12.67
CA VAL A 37 22.41 12.12 11.81
C VAL A 37 21.59 12.93 10.81
N PRO A 38 22.00 14.16 10.43
CA PRO A 38 21.23 14.97 9.50
C PRO A 38 21.18 14.27 8.14
N SER A 39 19.97 13.99 7.65
CA SER A 39 19.70 13.72 6.24
C SER A 39 20.11 14.95 5.43
N GLN A 40 20.76 14.74 4.29
CA GLN A 40 20.76 15.77 3.23
C GLN A 40 19.35 15.79 2.66
N GLU A 41 18.49 16.61 3.26
CA GLU A 41 17.17 16.91 2.74
C GLU A 41 17.29 17.82 1.51
N VAL A 42 16.34 17.70 0.59
CA VAL A 42 16.04 18.76 -0.37
C VAL A 42 15.79 20.02 0.46
N GLU A 43 16.65 21.04 0.33
CA GLU A 43 16.39 22.33 0.97
C GLU A 43 15.15 22.95 0.32
N LEU A 44 13.98 22.63 0.86
CA LEU A 44 12.73 23.30 0.56
C LEU A 44 12.77 24.63 1.33
N ASP A 45 13.21 25.71 0.69
CA ASP A 45 13.18 27.06 1.27
C ASP A 45 11.74 27.59 1.23
N ASN A 46 10.88 27.01 2.07
CA ASN A 46 9.48 27.40 2.16
C ASN A 46 9.30 28.37 3.34
N PRO A 47 8.89 29.64 3.11
CA PRO A 47 8.55 30.55 4.20
C PRO A 47 7.34 30.02 4.97
N ALA A 48 7.34 30.24 6.29
CA ALA A 48 6.20 29.89 7.12
C ALA A 48 4.96 30.67 6.66
N VAL A 49 3.82 29.98 6.57
CA VAL A 49 2.54 30.60 6.22
C VAL A 49 1.83 31.05 7.50
N THR A 50 1.15 32.20 7.44
CA THR A 50 0.21 32.62 8.49
C THR A 50 -1.21 32.40 7.98
N ILE A 51 -1.94 31.53 8.66
CA ILE A 51 -3.34 31.22 8.34
C ILE A 51 -4.26 32.04 9.24
N ASP A 52 -5.16 32.80 8.64
CA ASP A 52 -6.17 33.61 9.32
C ASP A 52 -7.55 32.98 9.13
N ARG A 53 -7.96 32.17 10.11
CA ARG A 53 -9.22 31.42 10.09
C ARG A 53 -10.46 32.32 10.22
N SER A 54 -10.30 33.57 10.66
CA SER A 54 -11.42 34.51 10.77
C SER A 54 -12.01 34.93 9.41
N ARG A 55 -11.31 34.61 8.33
CA ARG A 55 -11.73 34.85 6.95
C ARG A 55 -12.56 33.70 6.36
N TYR A 56 -12.66 32.58 7.06
CA TYR A 56 -13.44 31.44 6.59
C TYR A 56 -14.94 31.70 6.79
N GLU A 57 -15.73 31.32 5.79
CA GLU A 57 -17.18 31.54 5.80
C GLU A 57 -17.94 30.25 6.13
N THR A 58 -18.91 30.33 7.04
CA THR A 58 -19.89 29.26 7.25
C THR A 58 -21.16 29.58 6.46
N ILE A 59 -21.51 28.75 5.48
CA ILE A 59 -22.59 29.02 4.54
C ILE A 59 -23.89 28.37 5.03
N LEU A 60 -24.82 29.18 5.55
CA LEU A 60 -26.11 28.73 6.10
C LEU A 60 -27.33 29.13 5.25
N ASP A 61 -27.12 29.92 4.20
CA ASP A 61 -28.20 30.46 3.37
C ASP A 61 -27.91 30.31 1.86
N LYS A 62 -28.98 30.31 1.07
CA LYS A 62 -28.93 30.04 -0.37
C LYS A 62 -28.26 31.16 -1.17
N ASP A 63 -28.32 32.40 -0.69
CA ASP A 63 -27.75 33.55 -1.41
C ASP A 63 -26.21 33.51 -1.30
N THR A 64 -25.69 33.28 -0.10
CA THR A 64 -24.26 33.07 0.14
C THR A 64 -23.75 31.83 -0.61
N PHE A 65 -24.52 30.74 -0.60
CA PHE A 65 -24.18 29.53 -1.36
C PHE A 65 -24.10 29.80 -2.87
N ALA A 66 -25.05 30.56 -3.45
CA ALA A 66 -25.05 30.89 -4.87
C ALA A 66 -23.83 31.73 -5.27
N ILE A 67 -23.37 32.64 -4.40
CA ILE A 67 -22.13 33.40 -4.60
C ILE A 67 -20.92 32.46 -4.67
N TRP A 68 -20.81 31.52 -3.73
CA TRP A 68 -19.73 30.55 -3.70
C TRP A 68 -19.76 29.58 -4.88
N LEU A 69 -20.94 29.09 -5.26
CA LEU A 69 -21.09 28.26 -6.44
C LEU A 69 -20.59 28.96 -7.71
N GLN A 70 -20.82 30.28 -7.84
CA GLN A 70 -20.28 31.05 -8.95
C GLN A 70 -18.76 31.18 -8.86
N LYS A 71 -18.19 31.45 -7.68
CA LYS A 71 -16.73 31.46 -7.48
C LYS A 71 -16.08 30.13 -7.88
N LEU A 72 -16.70 29.00 -7.52
CA LEU A 72 -16.21 27.67 -7.88
C LEU A 72 -16.22 27.46 -9.40
N LYS A 73 -17.30 27.86 -10.09
CA LYS A 73 -17.41 27.76 -11.55
C LYS A 73 -16.38 28.61 -12.30
N ASP A 74 -16.03 29.77 -11.73
CA ASP A 74 -15.08 30.72 -12.33
C ASP A 74 -13.62 30.37 -12.01
N ALA A 75 -13.37 29.49 -11.03
CA ALA A 75 -12.03 29.07 -10.64
C ALA A 75 -11.44 28.07 -11.65
N GLU A 76 -10.17 28.25 -12.02
CA GLU A 76 -9.45 27.27 -12.84
C GLU A 76 -9.21 25.95 -12.08
N LEU A 77 -9.00 26.06 -10.77
CA LEU A 77 -8.81 24.97 -9.83
C LEU A 77 -9.40 25.38 -8.48
N PHE A 78 -10.11 24.49 -7.80
CA PHE A 78 -10.53 24.70 -6.41
C PHE A 78 -10.25 23.48 -5.55
N ALA A 79 -9.96 23.72 -4.26
CA ALA A 79 -9.89 22.64 -3.28
C ALA A 79 -11.29 22.18 -2.89
N PHE A 80 -11.47 20.87 -2.73
CA PHE A 80 -12.72 20.22 -2.36
C PHE A 80 -12.46 19.17 -1.29
N ASP A 81 -13.31 19.14 -0.27
CA ASP A 81 -13.25 18.18 0.83
C ASP A 81 -14.65 17.89 1.40
N THR A 82 -14.81 16.69 1.98
CA THR A 82 -16.06 16.20 2.56
C THR A 82 -15.91 15.86 4.03
N GLU A 83 -16.87 16.32 4.84
CA GLU A 83 -16.95 15.98 6.25
C GLU A 83 -18.04 14.94 6.49
N THR A 84 -17.72 13.91 7.28
CA THR A 84 -18.57 12.71 7.41
C THR A 84 -18.65 12.18 8.84
N ASP A 85 -19.64 11.35 9.13
CA ASP A 85 -19.86 10.76 10.45
C ASP A 85 -19.09 9.43 10.70
N SER A 86 -18.35 8.93 9.72
CA SER A 86 -17.61 7.67 9.79
C SER A 86 -16.39 7.71 8.88
N LEU A 87 -15.34 6.95 9.19
CA LEU A 87 -14.18 6.74 8.30
C LEU A 87 -14.43 5.67 7.23
N ASP A 88 -15.50 4.88 7.38
CA ASP A 88 -15.89 3.87 6.40
C ASP A 88 -16.75 4.52 5.32
N TYR A 89 -16.14 4.80 4.17
CA TYR A 89 -16.77 5.47 3.03
C TYR A 89 -18.02 4.73 2.51
N MET A 90 -18.14 3.42 2.74
CA MET A 90 -19.31 2.65 2.32
C MET A 90 -20.53 2.85 3.21
N VAL A 91 -20.37 3.36 4.45
CA VAL A 91 -21.49 3.63 5.39
C VAL A 91 -21.56 5.07 5.93
N ALA A 92 -20.50 5.87 5.76
CA ALA A 92 -20.43 7.31 6.08
C ALA A 92 -21.57 8.16 5.49
N ASN A 93 -22.22 8.97 6.33
CA ASN A 93 -23.13 10.01 5.89
C ASN A 93 -22.38 11.33 5.71
N LEU A 94 -22.77 12.10 4.69
CA LEU A 94 -22.22 13.42 4.43
C LEU A 94 -22.82 14.41 5.45
N VAL A 95 -21.94 15.09 6.18
CA VAL A 95 -22.27 16.08 7.22
C VAL A 95 -22.04 17.50 6.72
N GLY A 96 -21.06 17.69 5.84
CA GLY A 96 -20.84 18.96 5.16
C GLY A 96 -19.76 18.85 4.09
N VAL A 97 -19.53 19.95 3.38
CA VAL A 97 -18.51 20.07 2.34
C VAL A 97 -17.75 21.37 2.52
N SER A 98 -16.46 21.38 2.21
CA SER A 98 -15.64 22.60 2.26
C SER A 98 -14.87 22.82 0.97
N PHE A 99 -14.69 24.09 0.63
CA PHE A 99 -13.98 24.49 -0.60
C PHE A 99 -13.04 25.65 -0.35
N ALA A 100 -11.97 25.73 -1.16
CA ALA A 100 -11.13 26.91 -1.26
C ALA A 100 -10.84 27.24 -2.73
N THR A 101 -11.06 28.49 -3.13
CA THR A 101 -10.77 28.97 -4.49
C THR A 101 -9.44 29.71 -4.59
N GLU A 102 -8.97 30.26 -3.46
CA GLU A 102 -7.70 30.96 -3.34
C GLU A 102 -7.11 30.74 -1.95
N GLU A 103 -5.79 30.94 -1.79
CA GLU A 103 -5.14 30.84 -0.48
C GLU A 103 -5.76 31.83 0.54
N GLY A 104 -6.37 31.30 1.60
CA GLY A 104 -7.06 32.06 2.64
C GLY A 104 -8.48 32.50 2.28
N VAL A 105 -9.05 31.97 1.19
CA VAL A 105 -10.45 32.15 0.79
C VAL A 105 -11.11 30.77 0.74
N ALA A 106 -11.68 30.36 1.87
CA ALA A 106 -12.30 29.06 2.04
C ALA A 106 -13.66 29.18 2.76
N ALA A 107 -14.51 28.18 2.57
CA ALA A 107 -15.82 28.11 3.20
C ALA A 107 -16.21 26.67 3.55
N TYR A 108 -17.11 26.56 4.53
CA TYR A 108 -17.74 25.31 4.94
C TYR A 108 -19.27 25.41 4.77
N VAL A 109 -19.86 24.38 4.17
CA VAL A 109 -21.31 24.22 3.99
C VAL A 109 -21.78 23.05 4.87
N PRO A 110 -22.30 23.31 6.09
CA PRO A 110 -22.92 22.28 6.90
C PRO A 110 -24.29 21.88 6.33
N VAL A 111 -24.58 20.57 6.32
CA VAL A 111 -25.84 20.04 5.79
C VAL A 111 -26.52 19.01 6.70
N ALA A 112 -25.82 18.46 7.70
CA ALA A 112 -26.38 17.42 8.57
C ALA A 112 -25.81 17.39 10.00
N HIS A 113 -25.46 18.55 10.57
CA HIS A 113 -25.19 18.64 12.01
C HIS A 113 -26.49 18.49 12.81
N ASP A 114 -26.51 17.60 13.79
CA ASP A 114 -27.72 17.17 14.51
C ASP A 114 -27.61 17.23 16.04
N TYR A 115 -26.63 17.99 16.55
CA TYR A 115 -26.51 18.29 17.97
C TYR A 115 -27.67 19.15 18.50
N LEU A 116 -27.83 19.19 19.83
CA LEU A 116 -28.90 19.95 20.48
C LEU A 116 -28.75 21.45 20.16
N ASP A 117 -29.82 22.07 19.67
CA ASP A 117 -29.86 23.48 19.26
C ASP A 117 -28.95 23.82 18.06
N ALA A 118 -28.61 22.83 17.21
CA ALA A 118 -27.92 23.07 15.95
C ALA A 118 -28.65 24.14 15.11
N PRO A 119 -27.93 25.15 14.57
CA PRO A 119 -28.52 26.17 13.70
C PRO A 119 -29.22 25.58 12.46
N GLU A 120 -30.12 26.35 11.87
CA GLU A 120 -30.71 26.01 10.57
C GLU A 120 -29.60 25.94 9.51
N GLN A 121 -29.58 24.83 8.77
CA GLN A 121 -28.59 24.50 7.75
C GLN A 121 -29.29 24.37 6.39
N LEU A 122 -28.49 24.39 5.33
CA LEU A 122 -29.00 24.08 4.01
C LEU A 122 -29.35 22.60 3.90
N ASP A 123 -30.45 22.32 3.18
CA ASP A 123 -30.85 20.94 2.89
C ASP A 123 -29.76 20.23 2.06
N ARG A 124 -29.34 19.05 2.52
CA ARG A 124 -28.26 18.26 1.89
C ARG A 124 -28.55 17.96 0.43
N ASP A 125 -29.74 17.48 0.13
CA ASP A 125 -30.09 17.02 -1.22
C ASP A 125 -30.12 18.23 -2.17
N TRP A 126 -30.62 19.38 -1.70
CA TRP A 126 -30.54 20.63 -2.45
C TRP A 126 -29.10 21.08 -2.70
N VAL A 127 -28.22 21.08 -1.69
CA VAL A 127 -26.80 21.47 -1.85
C VAL A 127 -26.11 20.55 -2.86
N LEU A 128 -26.30 19.24 -2.74
CA LEU A 128 -25.72 18.25 -3.64
C LEU A 128 -26.26 18.39 -5.06
N GLU A 129 -27.56 18.66 -5.25
CA GLU A 129 -28.13 18.95 -6.57
C GLU A 129 -27.46 20.17 -7.24
N GLN A 130 -27.15 21.22 -6.47
CA GLN A 130 -26.47 22.40 -7.00
C GLN A 130 -24.99 22.18 -7.30
N LEU A 131 -24.29 21.37 -6.50
CA LEU A 131 -22.87 21.05 -6.70
C LEU A 131 -22.66 19.98 -7.78
N LYS A 132 -23.61 19.07 -7.97
CA LYS A 132 -23.50 17.94 -8.90
C LYS A 132 -22.98 18.34 -10.30
N PRO A 133 -23.49 19.41 -10.96
CA PRO A 133 -22.97 19.80 -12.28
C PRO A 133 -21.48 20.15 -12.30
N ILE A 134 -20.94 20.77 -11.24
CA ILE A 134 -19.49 21.08 -11.20
C ILE A 134 -18.66 19.89 -10.73
N LEU A 135 -19.21 19.02 -9.88
CA LEU A 135 -18.53 17.83 -9.40
C LEU A 135 -18.41 16.76 -10.50
N GLU A 136 -19.39 16.64 -11.38
CA GLU A 136 -19.40 15.70 -12.51
C GLU A 136 -18.80 16.26 -13.81
N ASP A 137 -18.25 17.47 -13.80
CA ASP A 137 -17.58 18.07 -14.97
C ASP A 137 -16.07 17.76 -14.96
N ASP A 138 -15.60 17.07 -16.01
CA ASP A 138 -14.18 16.75 -16.24
C ASP A 138 -13.32 18.01 -16.46
N ASN A 139 -13.92 19.12 -16.91
CA ASN A 139 -13.21 20.38 -17.16
C ASN A 139 -13.09 21.27 -15.92
N GLN A 140 -13.83 20.96 -14.85
CA GLN A 140 -13.72 21.63 -13.58
C GLN A 140 -12.65 20.93 -12.76
N ALA A 141 -11.45 21.50 -12.67
CA ALA A 141 -10.35 20.87 -11.96
C ALA A 141 -10.54 20.99 -10.44
N LYS A 142 -10.38 19.87 -9.74
CA LYS A 142 -10.40 19.80 -8.27
C LYS A 142 -9.04 19.36 -7.72
N VAL A 143 -8.71 19.93 -6.56
CA VAL A 143 -7.62 19.46 -5.71
C VAL A 143 -8.16 19.03 -4.35
N GLY A 144 -7.58 17.99 -3.77
CA GLY A 144 -7.96 17.53 -2.44
C GLY A 144 -6.81 16.77 -1.79
N GLN A 145 -7.03 16.32 -0.57
CA GLN A 145 -6.15 15.39 0.13
C GLN A 145 -6.86 14.04 0.21
N ASN A 146 -6.34 13.02 -0.48
CA ASN A 146 -6.99 11.70 -0.54
C ASN A 146 -8.41 11.74 -1.14
N LEU A 147 -8.56 12.38 -2.32
CA LEU A 147 -9.84 12.55 -3.04
C LEU A 147 -10.57 11.24 -3.36
N LYS A 148 -9.88 10.10 -3.27
CA LYS A 148 -10.49 8.78 -3.33
C LYS A 148 -11.63 8.64 -2.31
N TYR A 149 -11.44 9.15 -1.10
CA TYR A 149 -12.44 9.08 -0.03
C TYR A 149 -13.66 9.92 -0.39
N ASP A 150 -13.45 11.19 -0.74
CA ASP A 150 -14.51 12.14 -1.13
C ASP A 150 -15.33 11.63 -2.31
N ALA A 151 -14.66 11.14 -3.36
CA ALA A 151 -15.32 10.54 -4.52
C ALA A 151 -16.19 9.34 -4.10
N SER A 152 -15.69 8.48 -3.20
CA SER A 152 -16.45 7.34 -2.71
C SER A 152 -17.68 7.72 -1.91
N VAL A 153 -17.59 8.74 -1.07
CA VAL A 153 -18.72 9.28 -0.28
C VAL A 153 -19.75 9.93 -1.19
N LEU A 154 -19.33 10.81 -2.10
CA LEU A 154 -20.21 11.49 -3.06
C LEU A 154 -21.00 10.52 -3.93
N ALA A 155 -20.36 9.44 -4.37
CA ALA A 155 -21.01 8.48 -5.24
C ALA A 155 -22.01 7.57 -4.49
N ARG A 156 -22.27 7.79 -3.19
CA ARG A 156 -23.45 7.26 -2.48
C ARG A 156 -24.67 8.18 -2.56
N TYR A 157 -24.47 9.40 -3.04
CA TYR A 157 -25.51 10.38 -3.35
C TYR A 157 -25.67 10.55 -4.87
N ASP A 158 -25.37 9.50 -5.64
CA ASP A 158 -25.43 9.48 -7.10
C ASP A 158 -24.65 10.61 -7.79
N ILE A 159 -23.49 10.99 -7.23
CA ILE A 159 -22.56 11.95 -7.83
C ILE A 159 -21.26 11.24 -8.20
N ASP A 160 -20.97 11.16 -9.50
CA ASP A 160 -19.69 10.65 -10.00
C ASP A 160 -18.65 11.78 -10.02
N MET A 161 -17.78 11.85 -9.02
CA MET A 161 -16.80 12.94 -8.92
C MET A 161 -15.77 12.83 -10.06
N LYS A 162 -15.83 13.80 -10.96
CA LYS A 162 -14.93 13.98 -12.10
C LYS A 162 -13.98 15.14 -11.90
N GLY A 163 -13.04 15.33 -12.83
CA GLY A 163 -12.08 16.45 -12.76
C GLY A 163 -11.14 16.39 -11.56
N ILE A 164 -10.93 15.20 -10.97
CA ILE A 164 -9.90 14.95 -9.95
C ILE A 164 -8.54 15.21 -10.61
N LYS A 165 -8.03 16.43 -10.47
CA LYS A 165 -6.83 16.89 -11.17
C LYS A 165 -5.59 16.78 -10.30
N HIS A 166 -5.74 17.02 -9.00
CA HIS A 166 -4.65 17.00 -8.05
C HIS A 166 -5.03 16.36 -6.72
N ASP A 167 -4.07 15.63 -6.14
CA ASP A 167 -4.17 15.06 -4.80
C ASP A 167 -2.86 15.32 -4.05
N THR A 168 -2.91 16.09 -2.97
CA THR A 168 -1.71 16.51 -2.24
C THR A 168 -0.97 15.37 -1.55
N MET A 169 -1.68 14.30 -1.18
CA MET A 169 -1.08 13.07 -0.66
C MET A 169 -0.21 12.42 -1.73
N LEU A 170 -0.76 12.27 -2.94
CA LEU A 170 -0.08 11.64 -4.06
C LEU A 170 1.06 12.52 -4.60
N ALA A 171 0.86 13.84 -4.67
CA ALA A 171 1.89 14.78 -5.07
C ALA A 171 3.10 14.70 -4.14
N SER A 172 2.85 14.69 -2.81
CA SER A 172 3.94 14.52 -1.84
C SER A 172 4.61 13.16 -1.95
N TYR A 173 3.86 12.10 -2.22
CA TYR A 173 4.37 10.74 -2.31
C TYR A 173 5.26 10.53 -3.53
N VAL A 174 4.86 11.04 -4.69
CA VAL A 174 5.69 11.00 -5.91
C VAL A 174 6.97 11.81 -5.73
N LEU A 175 6.89 12.96 -5.06
CA LEU A 175 8.06 13.78 -4.77
C LEU A 175 9.09 13.03 -3.91
N ASN A 176 8.64 12.38 -2.84
CA ASN A 176 9.49 11.54 -2.00
C ASN A 176 8.68 10.56 -1.11
N SER A 177 8.58 9.30 -1.53
CA SER A 177 7.82 8.24 -0.85
C SER A 177 8.34 7.87 0.54
N VAL A 178 9.58 8.25 0.88
CA VAL A 178 10.21 8.00 2.19
C VAL A 178 10.47 9.29 2.96
N GLY A 179 9.90 10.42 2.52
CA GLY A 179 10.05 11.73 3.15
C GLY A 179 9.35 11.88 4.51
N GLY A 180 8.60 10.86 4.93
CA GLY A 180 7.80 10.83 6.16
C GLY A 180 6.36 10.44 5.84
N LYS A 181 5.42 10.72 6.75
CA LYS A 181 4.00 10.49 6.46
C LYS A 181 3.48 11.50 5.41
N HIS A 182 2.42 11.10 4.72
CA HIS A 182 1.74 11.87 3.68
C HIS A 182 0.33 12.33 4.09
N ASP A 183 -0.02 12.27 5.38
CA ASP A 183 -1.22 12.92 5.94
C ASP A 183 -1.09 14.45 5.96
N MET A 184 -2.22 15.15 5.86
CA MET A 184 -2.24 16.61 5.72
C MET A 184 -1.51 17.33 6.85
N ASP A 185 -1.70 16.95 8.12
CA ASP A 185 -0.99 17.55 9.26
C ASP A 185 0.53 17.47 9.09
N SER A 186 1.03 16.31 8.68
CA SER A 186 2.46 16.09 8.46
C SER A 186 2.98 16.87 7.25
N LEU A 187 2.16 17.04 6.21
CA LEU A 187 2.49 17.85 5.03
C LEU A 187 2.47 19.35 5.35
N ALA A 188 1.45 19.85 6.05
CA ALA A 188 1.34 21.24 6.48
C ALA A 188 2.55 21.64 7.34
N LEU A 189 2.96 20.77 8.27
CA LEU A 189 4.14 21.02 9.08
C LEU A 189 5.42 21.06 8.24
N ARG A 190 5.57 20.13 7.28
CA ARG A 190 6.78 19.99 6.45
C ARG A 190 6.90 21.11 5.41
N PHE A 191 5.81 21.44 4.72
CA PHE A 191 5.82 22.32 3.56
C PHE A 191 5.36 23.74 3.86
N LEU A 192 4.54 23.96 4.91
CA LEU A 192 3.98 25.26 5.27
C LEU A 192 4.48 25.77 6.63
N GLN A 193 5.14 24.92 7.43
CA GLN A 193 5.48 25.18 8.84
C GLN A 193 4.25 25.57 9.68
N HIS A 194 3.10 24.99 9.34
CA HIS A 194 1.81 25.23 9.99
C HIS A 194 1.33 23.97 10.72
N SER A 195 0.68 24.15 11.86
CA SER A 195 0.00 23.07 12.59
C SER A 195 -1.50 23.21 12.41
N CYS A 196 -2.12 22.27 11.70
CA CYS A 196 -3.57 22.22 11.51
C CYS A 196 -4.30 21.95 12.83
N ILE A 197 -5.60 22.25 12.84
CA ILE A 197 -6.55 21.75 13.83
C ILE A 197 -6.67 20.25 13.60
N SER A 198 -6.32 19.45 14.60
CA SER A 198 -6.48 18.01 14.55
C SER A 198 -7.93 17.60 14.86
N PHE A 199 -8.41 16.53 14.23
CA PHE A 199 -9.74 15.99 14.52
C PHE A 199 -9.94 15.69 16.01
N GLU A 200 -8.89 15.24 16.71
CA GLU A 200 -8.96 14.98 18.16
C GLU A 200 -9.21 16.23 19.02
N GLN A 201 -8.88 17.44 18.54
CA GLN A 201 -9.16 18.69 19.24
C GLN A 201 -10.65 19.02 19.24
N ILE A 202 -11.35 18.77 18.13
CA ILE A 202 -12.77 19.09 17.96
C ILE A 202 -13.69 17.91 18.34
N ALA A 203 -13.28 16.67 18.09
CA ALA A 203 -14.08 15.48 18.32
C ALA A 203 -13.73 14.75 19.64
N GLY A 204 -12.60 15.08 20.27
CA GLY A 204 -12.08 14.35 21.42
C GLY A 204 -11.42 13.01 21.02
N LYS A 205 -11.28 12.09 21.99
CA LYS A 205 -10.52 10.82 21.81
C LYS A 205 -11.22 9.59 22.40
N GLY A 206 -10.88 8.43 21.86
CA GLY A 206 -11.27 7.12 22.39
C GLY A 206 -12.76 6.82 22.19
N LYS A 207 -13.34 5.97 23.04
CA LYS A 207 -14.75 5.54 22.90
C LYS A 207 -15.80 6.65 23.05
N LYS A 208 -15.40 7.84 23.50
CA LYS A 208 -16.26 9.02 23.64
C LYS A 208 -15.96 10.07 22.58
N GLN A 209 -15.12 9.75 21.60
CA GLN A 209 -14.89 10.62 20.45
C GLN A 209 -16.23 10.83 19.73
N LEU A 210 -16.54 12.10 19.44
CA LEU A 210 -17.73 12.51 18.73
C LEU A 210 -17.61 12.16 17.24
N THR A 211 -18.75 12.00 16.61
CA THR A 211 -18.87 11.98 15.14
C THR A 211 -19.06 13.41 14.64
N PHE A 212 -18.72 13.70 13.37
CA PHE A 212 -18.63 15.09 12.89
C PHE A 212 -19.96 15.86 13.01
N ASN A 213 -21.11 15.18 12.83
CA ASN A 213 -22.45 15.75 12.99
C ASN A 213 -22.78 16.24 14.41
N GLN A 214 -21.99 15.83 15.39
CA GLN A 214 -22.17 16.18 16.80
C GLN A 214 -21.26 17.33 17.26
N ILE A 215 -20.45 17.89 16.36
CA ILE A 215 -19.51 18.98 16.64
C ILE A 215 -20.21 20.31 16.38
N GLU A 216 -20.07 21.27 17.29
CA GLU A 216 -20.68 22.61 17.11
C GLU A 216 -20.11 23.31 15.86
N LEU A 217 -20.95 24.04 15.12
CA LEU A 217 -20.55 24.70 13.87
C LEU A 217 -19.38 25.68 14.05
N GLU A 218 -19.27 26.32 15.21
CA GLU A 218 -18.18 27.22 15.58
C GLU A 218 -16.81 26.54 15.60
N GLU A 219 -16.77 25.23 15.87
CA GLU A 219 -15.54 24.41 15.87
C GLU A 219 -15.38 23.64 14.55
N ALA A 220 -16.48 23.14 13.98
CA ALA A 220 -16.48 22.37 12.74
C ALA A 220 -16.10 23.22 11.52
N ALA A 221 -16.59 24.46 11.43
CA ALA A 221 -16.35 25.30 10.25
C ALA A 221 -14.87 25.73 10.11
N PRO A 222 -14.16 26.17 11.17
CA PRO A 222 -12.74 26.46 11.07
C PRO A 222 -11.87 25.25 10.75
N TYR A 223 -12.26 24.05 11.21
CA TYR A 223 -11.58 22.80 10.87
C TYR A 223 -11.73 22.49 9.37
N ALA A 224 -12.98 22.35 8.90
CA ALA A 224 -13.25 21.92 7.53
C ALA A 224 -12.75 22.94 6.49
N ALA A 225 -12.91 24.24 6.76
CA ALA A 225 -12.40 25.28 5.87
C ALA A 225 -10.87 25.40 5.89
N GLU A 226 -10.21 25.07 7.02
CA GLU A 226 -8.75 24.99 7.07
C GLU A 226 -8.23 23.83 6.21
N ASP A 227 -8.89 22.67 6.23
CA ASP A 227 -8.51 21.51 5.42
C ASP A 227 -8.51 21.86 3.92
N ALA A 228 -9.54 22.54 3.43
CA ALA A 228 -9.59 23.01 2.04
C ALA A 228 -8.50 24.08 1.72
N ASP A 229 -8.31 25.09 2.58
CA ASP A 229 -7.28 26.14 2.37
C ASP A 229 -5.85 25.55 2.40
N VAL A 230 -5.55 24.76 3.43
CA VAL A 230 -4.25 24.10 3.60
C VAL A 230 -3.97 23.18 2.42
N THR A 231 -4.96 22.44 1.94
CA THR A 231 -4.82 21.58 0.77
C THR A 231 -4.45 22.38 -0.49
N LEU A 232 -5.13 23.51 -0.75
CA LEU A 232 -4.79 24.37 -1.89
C LEU A 232 -3.36 24.94 -1.76
N ARG A 233 -2.96 25.37 -0.57
CA ARG A 233 -1.58 25.84 -0.29
C ARG A 233 -0.56 24.73 -0.49
N LEU A 234 -0.83 23.53 0.01
CA LEU A 234 0.03 22.36 -0.14
C LEU A 234 0.23 22.03 -1.62
N HIS A 235 -0.85 22.04 -2.41
CA HIS A 235 -0.79 21.87 -3.85
C HIS A 235 0.15 22.87 -4.50
N ASN A 236 -0.06 24.18 -4.26
CA ASN A 236 0.80 25.24 -4.82
C ASN A 236 2.28 25.02 -4.48
N ARG A 237 2.58 24.61 -3.24
CA ARG A 237 3.96 24.36 -2.81
C ARG A 237 4.54 23.09 -3.43
N ILE A 238 3.83 21.96 -3.36
CA ILE A 238 4.36 20.66 -3.79
C ILE A 238 4.49 20.62 -5.31
N MET A 239 3.51 21.13 -6.05
CA MET A 239 3.56 21.15 -7.52
C MET A 239 4.71 21.99 -8.04
N SER A 240 5.03 23.12 -7.40
CA SER A 240 6.21 23.92 -7.77
C SER A 240 7.55 23.16 -7.68
N HIS A 241 7.60 22.07 -6.92
CA HIS A 241 8.75 21.16 -6.86
C HIS A 241 8.64 20.03 -7.87
N LEU A 242 7.44 19.48 -8.06
CA LEU A 242 7.18 18.40 -8.99
C LEU A 242 7.37 18.85 -10.45
N ASP A 243 6.95 20.07 -10.78
CA ASP A 243 7.07 20.68 -12.12
C ASP A 243 8.52 20.89 -12.57
N LYS A 244 9.49 20.80 -11.66
CA LYS A 244 10.92 20.89 -11.99
C LYS A 244 11.46 19.59 -12.59
N ASP A 245 10.68 18.51 -12.56
CA ASP A 245 11.09 17.19 -13.00
C ASP A 245 10.01 16.52 -13.86
N GLU A 246 10.23 16.52 -15.18
CA GLU A 246 9.26 16.02 -16.16
C GLU A 246 8.90 14.54 -15.92
N LYS A 247 9.85 13.72 -15.45
CA LYS A 247 9.60 12.30 -15.20
C LYS A 247 8.70 12.09 -13.97
N LEU A 248 9.00 12.77 -12.86
CA LEU A 248 8.15 12.70 -11.67
C LEU A 248 6.76 13.27 -11.95
N LYS A 249 6.69 14.36 -12.71
CA LYS A 249 5.42 14.93 -13.16
C LYS A 249 4.62 13.92 -13.98
N ALA A 250 5.24 13.23 -14.94
CA ALA A 250 4.58 12.18 -15.71
C ALA A 250 4.05 11.04 -14.83
N ILE A 251 4.82 10.56 -13.85
CA ILE A 251 4.33 9.56 -12.88
C ILE A 251 3.07 10.05 -12.16
N TYR A 252 3.05 11.31 -11.73
CA TYR A 252 1.92 11.87 -11.02
C TYR A 252 0.69 12.04 -11.91
N GLU A 253 0.85 12.65 -13.09
CA GLU A 253 -0.26 13.01 -13.98
C GLU A 253 -0.78 11.85 -14.83
N GLU A 254 0.08 10.91 -15.22
CA GLU A 254 -0.28 9.81 -16.12
C GLU A 254 -0.54 8.49 -15.39
N ILE A 255 -0.10 8.35 -14.12
CA ILE A 255 -0.27 7.10 -13.36
C ILE A 255 -1.06 7.35 -12.07
N GLU A 256 -0.57 8.18 -11.14
CA GLU A 256 -1.15 8.23 -9.79
C GLU A 256 -2.52 8.91 -9.74
N ILE A 257 -2.69 10.06 -10.41
CA ILE A 257 -3.96 10.79 -10.42
C ILE A 257 -5.06 10.03 -11.18
N PRO A 258 -4.84 9.54 -12.42
CA PRO A 258 -5.86 8.79 -13.14
C PRO A 258 -6.32 7.51 -12.42
N LEU A 259 -5.46 6.96 -11.55
CA LEU A 259 -5.76 5.73 -10.81
C LEU A 259 -6.68 5.96 -9.60
N VAL A 260 -6.82 7.21 -9.10
CA VAL A 260 -7.71 7.55 -7.98
C VAL A 260 -9.16 7.08 -8.22
N PRO A 261 -9.84 7.46 -9.32
CA PRO A 261 -11.20 7.02 -9.59
C PRO A 261 -11.30 5.51 -9.83
N VAL A 262 -10.28 4.90 -10.45
CA VAL A 262 -10.24 3.44 -10.68
C VAL A 262 -10.23 2.70 -9.34
N ILE A 263 -9.38 3.10 -8.40
CA ILE A 263 -9.31 2.47 -7.08
C ILE A 263 -10.60 2.72 -6.31
N SER A 264 -11.17 3.93 -6.35
CA SER A 264 -12.49 4.20 -5.74
C SER A 264 -13.57 3.25 -6.27
N ARG A 265 -13.65 3.02 -7.59
CA ARG A 265 -14.58 2.04 -8.19
C ARG A 265 -14.33 0.62 -7.73
N ILE A 266 -13.08 0.16 -7.70
CA ILE A 266 -12.70 -1.19 -7.22
C ILE A 266 -13.14 -1.38 -5.77
N GLU A 267 -12.82 -0.41 -4.91
CA GLU A 267 -13.17 -0.39 -3.49
C GLU A 267 -14.68 -0.43 -3.27
N ARG A 268 -15.43 0.44 -3.95
CA ARG A 268 -16.90 0.50 -3.90
C ARG A 268 -17.58 -0.75 -4.47
N THR A 269 -16.97 -1.39 -5.47
CA THR A 269 -17.49 -2.64 -6.03
C THR A 269 -17.36 -3.76 -5.01
N GLY A 270 -16.23 -3.86 -4.33
CA GLY A 270 -15.96 -4.90 -3.34
C GLY A 270 -15.95 -6.31 -3.92
N VAL A 271 -15.71 -7.31 -3.07
CA VAL A 271 -15.68 -8.72 -3.46
C VAL A 271 -16.72 -9.53 -2.68
N PHE A 272 -17.37 -10.47 -3.37
CA PHE A 272 -18.33 -11.36 -2.72
C PHE A 272 -17.59 -12.44 -1.92
N VAL A 273 -18.05 -12.67 -0.68
CA VAL A 273 -17.43 -13.63 0.23
C VAL A 273 -18.51 -14.53 0.82
N ASP A 274 -18.32 -15.85 0.73
CA ASP A 274 -19.20 -16.87 1.31
C ASP A 274 -18.94 -17.00 2.82
N ASP A 275 -19.82 -16.38 3.61
CA ASP A 275 -19.75 -16.36 5.08
C ASP A 275 -20.01 -17.74 5.70
N MET A 276 -20.88 -18.55 5.09
CA MET A 276 -21.16 -19.92 5.53
C MET A 276 -19.93 -20.80 5.35
N MET A 277 -19.25 -20.69 4.20
CA MET A 277 -18.00 -21.41 3.94
C MET A 277 -16.92 -21.01 4.95
N LEU A 278 -16.73 -19.71 5.21
CA LEU A 278 -15.79 -19.24 6.22
C LEU A 278 -16.15 -19.71 7.64
N GLY A 279 -17.45 -19.74 7.97
CA GLY A 279 -17.94 -20.27 9.24
C GLY A 279 -17.60 -21.74 9.43
N ALA A 280 -17.81 -22.58 8.40
CA ALA A 280 -17.44 -23.99 8.42
C ALA A 280 -15.93 -24.18 8.56
N GLN A 281 -15.13 -23.44 7.78
CA GLN A 281 -13.67 -23.46 7.87
C GLN A 281 -13.18 -23.04 9.27
N SER A 282 -13.78 -22.02 9.88
CA SER A 282 -13.44 -21.57 11.24
C SER A 282 -13.63 -22.67 12.28
N GLN A 283 -14.71 -23.46 12.17
CA GLN A 283 -14.98 -24.59 13.08
C GLN A 283 -13.98 -25.74 12.90
N GLU A 284 -13.63 -26.08 11.66
CA GLU A 284 -12.62 -27.11 11.38
C GLU A 284 -11.24 -26.70 11.90
N ILE A 285 -10.84 -25.45 11.67
CA ILE A 285 -9.57 -24.92 12.17
C ILE A 285 -9.57 -24.91 13.70
N ALA A 286 -10.68 -24.56 14.36
CA ALA A 286 -10.79 -24.61 15.82
C ALA A 286 -10.55 -26.04 16.35
N ALA A 287 -11.22 -27.04 15.77
CA ALA A 287 -11.02 -28.44 16.15
C ALA A 287 -9.56 -28.90 15.95
N ARG A 288 -8.91 -28.46 14.86
CA ARG A 288 -7.51 -28.77 14.60
C ARG A 288 -6.55 -28.08 15.57
N LEU A 289 -6.85 -26.83 15.95
CA LEU A 289 -6.07 -26.10 16.95
C LEU A 289 -6.13 -26.80 18.31
N ASP A 290 -7.30 -27.26 18.73
CA ASP A 290 -7.48 -28.02 19.97
C ASP A 290 -6.67 -29.33 19.93
N GLU A 291 -6.70 -30.05 18.80
CA GLU A 291 -5.90 -31.28 18.61
C GLU A 291 -4.39 -31.01 18.70
N LEU A 292 -3.90 -29.95 18.06
CA LEU A 292 -2.48 -29.57 18.09
C LEU A 292 -2.04 -29.11 19.48
N GLU A 293 -2.92 -28.42 20.21
CA GLU A 293 -2.68 -28.02 21.59
C GLU A 293 -2.53 -29.24 22.51
N GLN A 294 -3.43 -30.22 22.42
CA GLN A 294 -3.30 -31.46 23.21
C GLN A 294 -2.01 -32.21 22.89
N LYS A 295 -1.64 -32.35 21.62
CA LYS A 295 -0.36 -32.95 21.23
C LYS A 295 0.85 -32.19 21.76
N ALA A 296 0.78 -30.86 21.77
CA ALA A 296 1.84 -30.04 22.34
C ALA A 296 1.98 -30.26 23.85
N TYR A 297 0.86 -30.41 24.58
CA TYR A 297 0.85 -30.71 26.01
C TYR A 297 1.44 -32.08 26.32
N GLU A 298 1.12 -33.10 25.51
CA GLU A 298 1.69 -34.43 25.64
C GLU A 298 3.22 -34.41 25.48
N ILE A 299 3.74 -33.72 24.45
CA ILE A 299 5.19 -33.64 24.20
C ILE A 299 5.90 -32.78 25.25
N ALA A 300 5.28 -31.70 25.70
CA ALA A 300 5.84 -30.81 26.71
C ALA A 300 5.65 -31.34 28.14
N GLU A 301 4.86 -32.40 28.32
CA GLU A 301 4.46 -32.99 29.61
C GLU A 301 3.88 -31.96 30.60
N GLN A 302 3.21 -30.92 30.09
CA GLN A 302 2.48 -29.92 30.86
C GLN A 302 1.64 -29.02 29.96
N GLU A 303 0.63 -28.39 30.53
CA GLU A 303 -0.17 -27.35 29.88
C GLU A 303 0.60 -26.01 29.85
N PHE A 304 0.46 -25.28 28.74
CA PHE A 304 1.02 -23.94 28.57
C PHE A 304 0.33 -23.22 27.41
N ASN A 305 0.36 -21.90 27.37
CA ASN A 305 -0.19 -21.13 26.27
C ASN A 305 0.75 -21.13 25.05
N LEU A 306 0.36 -21.84 23.99
CA LEU A 306 1.10 -21.92 22.71
C LEU A 306 1.21 -20.56 21.98
N GLY A 307 0.35 -19.61 22.30
CA GLY A 307 0.41 -18.23 21.82
C GLY A 307 1.40 -17.34 22.59
N SER A 308 1.90 -17.77 23.76
CA SER A 308 2.77 -16.95 24.62
C SER A 308 4.26 -17.22 24.33
N PRO A 309 5.01 -16.25 23.75
CA PRO A 309 6.44 -16.44 23.48
C PRO A 309 7.25 -16.74 24.74
N LYS A 310 6.86 -16.16 25.89
CA LYS A 310 7.54 -16.36 27.16
C LYS A 310 7.39 -17.79 27.69
N GLN A 311 6.19 -18.35 27.63
CA GLN A 311 5.97 -19.74 28.05
C GLN A 311 6.68 -20.70 27.10
N LEU A 312 6.60 -20.45 25.79
CA LEU A 312 7.33 -21.24 24.79
C LEU A 312 8.85 -21.23 25.01
N GLN A 313 9.44 -20.09 25.37
CA GLN A 313 10.85 -20.01 25.70
C GLN A 313 11.22 -20.92 26.89
N ALA A 314 10.41 -20.90 27.94
CA ALA A 314 10.60 -21.77 29.11
C ALA A 314 10.47 -23.26 28.74
N ILE A 315 9.48 -23.63 27.93
CA ILE A 315 9.32 -25.02 27.47
C ILE A 315 10.51 -25.47 26.61
N LEU A 316 10.77 -24.75 25.53
CA LEU A 316 11.74 -25.17 24.52
C LEU A 316 13.18 -25.14 25.06
N PHE A 317 13.58 -24.06 25.71
CA PHE A 317 15.00 -23.86 26.04
C PHE A 317 15.35 -24.21 27.48
N GLU A 318 14.43 -24.08 28.44
CA GLU A 318 14.71 -24.38 29.85
C GLU A 318 14.33 -25.83 30.20
N LYS A 319 13.11 -26.27 29.88
CA LYS A 319 12.64 -27.63 30.21
C LYS A 319 13.19 -28.68 29.25
N MET A 320 13.01 -28.48 27.95
CA MET A 320 13.46 -29.43 26.92
C MET A 320 14.94 -29.28 26.56
N GLY A 321 15.59 -28.19 26.99
CA GLY A 321 17.01 -27.96 26.76
C GLY A 321 17.40 -27.82 25.28
N LEU A 322 16.48 -27.37 24.42
CA LEU A 322 16.75 -27.21 22.99
C LEU A 322 17.85 -26.15 22.74
N PRO A 323 18.61 -26.27 21.64
CA PRO A 323 19.67 -25.31 21.32
C PRO A 323 19.11 -23.91 21.04
N VAL A 324 19.74 -22.88 21.59
CA VAL A 324 19.39 -21.48 21.30
C VAL A 324 20.09 -21.05 20.00
N ILE A 325 19.33 -21.08 18.91
CA ILE A 325 19.82 -20.74 17.56
C ILE A 325 20.01 -19.22 17.40
N LYS A 326 19.06 -18.43 17.90
CA LYS A 326 19.04 -16.97 17.75
C LYS A 326 18.47 -16.31 19.00
N LYS A 327 18.91 -15.08 19.28
CA LYS A 327 18.36 -14.23 20.34
C LYS A 327 17.64 -13.03 19.76
N THR A 328 16.60 -12.61 20.47
CA THR A 328 15.89 -11.34 20.24
C THR A 328 16.81 -10.15 20.57
N PRO A 329 16.47 -8.92 20.13
CA PRO A 329 17.24 -7.73 20.51
C PRO A 329 17.36 -7.51 22.03
N SER A 330 16.38 -8.00 22.81
CA SER A 330 16.41 -7.99 24.28
C SER A 330 17.26 -9.11 24.89
N GLY A 331 17.90 -9.96 24.08
CA GLY A 331 18.78 -11.04 24.52
C GLY A 331 18.09 -12.36 24.85
N ALA A 332 16.76 -12.41 24.86
CA ALA A 332 16.00 -13.64 25.10
C ALA A 332 16.06 -14.59 23.89
N PRO A 333 16.02 -15.93 24.06
CA PRO A 333 15.94 -16.88 22.95
C PRO A 333 14.76 -16.57 22.02
N SER A 334 14.98 -16.57 20.70
CA SER A 334 13.93 -16.29 19.74
C SER A 334 13.06 -17.53 19.51
N THR A 335 11.75 -17.34 19.44
CA THR A 335 10.78 -18.35 19.01
C THR A 335 10.07 -17.91 17.74
N ASN A 336 10.74 -17.16 16.86
CA ASN A 336 10.18 -16.76 15.57
C ASN A 336 10.06 -17.97 14.62
N GLU A 337 9.33 -17.81 13.52
CA GLU A 337 9.08 -18.89 12.55
C GLU A 337 10.37 -19.51 12.01
N GLU A 338 11.37 -18.68 11.67
CA GLU A 338 12.70 -19.11 11.22
C GLU A 338 13.40 -20.05 12.23
N VAL A 339 13.43 -19.70 13.52
CA VAL A 339 14.05 -20.56 14.55
C VAL A 339 13.24 -21.82 14.78
N LEU A 340 11.90 -21.73 14.77
CA LEU A 340 11.06 -22.91 14.92
C LEU A 340 11.22 -23.88 13.74
N GLN A 341 11.37 -23.38 12.52
CA GLN A 341 11.59 -24.21 11.32
C GLN A 341 12.91 -24.97 11.41
N GLU A 342 13.98 -24.31 11.87
CA GLU A 342 15.29 -24.97 12.06
C GLU A 342 15.21 -26.03 13.16
N LEU A 343 14.58 -25.72 14.29
CA LEU A 343 14.38 -26.70 15.36
C LEU A 343 13.44 -27.85 14.94
N ALA A 344 12.49 -27.60 14.02
CA ALA A 344 11.53 -28.61 13.56
C ALA A 344 12.16 -29.75 12.75
N LEU A 345 13.42 -29.59 12.31
CA LEU A 345 14.18 -30.64 11.63
C LEU A 345 14.48 -31.81 12.58
N ASP A 346 14.79 -31.50 13.84
CA ASP A 346 15.23 -32.46 14.85
C ASP A 346 14.19 -32.71 15.94
N TYR A 347 13.28 -31.75 16.16
CA TYR A 347 12.38 -31.76 17.31
C TYR A 347 10.89 -31.69 16.91
N PRO A 348 10.02 -32.54 17.51
CA PRO A 348 8.62 -32.62 17.11
C PRO A 348 7.75 -31.44 17.57
N LEU A 349 8.03 -30.87 18.76
CA LEU A 349 7.22 -29.77 19.29
C LEU A 349 7.28 -28.49 18.43
N PRO A 350 8.46 -28.02 17.95
CA PRO A 350 8.53 -26.90 17.01
C PRO A 350 7.69 -27.09 15.74
N LYS A 351 7.60 -28.31 15.20
CA LYS A 351 6.78 -28.60 14.02
C LYS A 351 5.28 -28.35 14.30
N ILE A 352 4.78 -28.83 15.43
CA ILE A 352 3.40 -28.60 15.88
C ILE A 352 3.14 -27.11 16.11
N LEU A 353 4.11 -26.39 16.70
CA LEU A 353 3.98 -24.97 16.98
C LEU A 353 3.89 -24.11 15.71
N ILE A 354 4.62 -24.48 14.64
CA ILE A 354 4.53 -23.81 13.35
C ILE A 354 3.12 -23.98 12.77
N GLU A 355 2.61 -25.21 12.75
CA GLU A 355 1.26 -25.52 12.25
C GLU A 355 0.18 -24.78 13.07
N TYR A 356 0.25 -24.87 14.41
CA TYR A 356 -0.67 -24.20 15.32
C TYR A 356 -0.70 -22.68 15.10
N ARG A 357 0.47 -22.03 15.01
CA ARG A 357 0.53 -20.57 14.81
C ARG A 357 0.04 -20.16 13.43
N GLY A 358 0.32 -20.96 12.41
CA GLY A 358 -0.19 -20.75 11.05
C GLY A 358 -1.71 -20.74 11.05
N LEU A 359 -2.32 -21.79 11.60
CA LEU A 359 -3.77 -21.95 11.72
C LEU A 359 -4.42 -20.87 12.61
N ALA A 360 -3.85 -20.58 13.78
CA ALA A 360 -4.38 -19.58 14.69
C ALA A 360 -4.37 -18.18 14.06
N LYS A 361 -3.30 -17.83 13.33
CA LYS A 361 -3.24 -16.58 12.56
C LYS A 361 -4.28 -16.57 11.45
N LEU A 362 -4.41 -17.65 10.68
CA LEU A 362 -5.37 -17.75 9.58
C LEU A 362 -6.81 -17.59 10.09
N LYS A 363 -7.14 -18.24 11.21
CA LYS A 363 -8.45 -18.15 11.85
C LYS A 363 -8.78 -16.73 12.31
N SER A 364 -7.90 -16.15 13.12
CA SER A 364 -8.11 -14.83 13.72
C SER A 364 -8.04 -13.68 12.72
N THR A 365 -7.24 -13.82 11.65
CA THR A 365 -7.04 -12.77 10.64
C THR A 365 -8.10 -12.82 9.55
N TYR A 366 -8.53 -14.03 9.14
CA TYR A 366 -9.39 -14.21 7.98
C TYR A 366 -10.74 -14.83 8.34
N THR A 367 -10.81 -16.11 8.76
CA THR A 367 -12.11 -16.80 8.92
C THR A 367 -13.03 -16.15 9.95
N ASP A 368 -12.49 -15.56 11.01
CA ASP A 368 -13.29 -14.90 12.05
C ASP A 368 -13.55 -13.41 11.78
N LYS A 369 -12.72 -12.77 10.93
CA LYS A 369 -12.75 -11.33 10.67
C LYS A 369 -13.55 -11.00 9.41
N LEU A 370 -13.29 -11.70 8.30
CA LEU A 370 -13.92 -11.46 7.00
C LEU A 370 -15.45 -11.46 7.04
N PRO A 371 -16.14 -12.42 7.72
CA PRO A 371 -17.60 -12.39 7.79
C PRO A 371 -18.16 -11.13 8.48
N LYS A 372 -17.39 -10.52 9.38
CA LYS A 372 -17.78 -9.29 10.08
C LYS A 372 -17.51 -8.03 9.26
N MET A 373 -16.81 -8.17 8.13
CA MET A 373 -16.46 -7.08 7.21
C MET A 373 -17.38 -7.04 5.99
N ILE A 374 -18.34 -7.95 5.91
CA ILE A 374 -19.37 -7.93 4.88
C ILE A 374 -20.27 -6.73 5.15
N ASN A 375 -20.33 -5.82 4.19
CA ASN A 375 -21.24 -4.69 4.23
C ASN A 375 -22.68 -5.20 4.04
N ALA A 376 -23.59 -4.77 4.91
CA ALA A 376 -24.95 -5.27 4.96
C ALA A 376 -25.81 -4.85 3.75
N GLU A 377 -25.48 -3.75 3.09
CA GLU A 377 -26.22 -3.24 1.93
C GLU A 377 -25.78 -3.94 0.64
N THR A 378 -24.47 -4.13 0.46
CA THR A 378 -23.91 -4.72 -0.77
C THR A 378 -23.79 -6.23 -0.71
N GLY A 379 -23.72 -6.81 0.50
CA GLY A 379 -23.36 -8.22 0.71
C GLY A 379 -21.91 -8.54 0.33
N ARG A 380 -21.03 -7.54 0.25
CA ARG A 380 -19.64 -7.67 -0.21
C ARG A 380 -18.66 -7.11 0.81
N VAL A 381 -17.40 -7.54 0.70
CA VAL A 381 -16.28 -7.00 1.48
C VAL A 381 -15.59 -5.91 0.67
N HIS A 382 -15.37 -4.76 1.30
CA HIS A 382 -14.75 -3.58 0.69
C HIS A 382 -13.40 -3.34 1.36
N THR A 383 -12.31 -3.68 0.66
CA THR A 383 -10.95 -3.41 1.15
C THR A 383 -10.59 -1.94 0.97
N SER A 384 -9.60 -1.46 1.71
CA SER A 384 -9.01 -0.14 1.50
C SER A 384 -7.61 -0.28 0.91
N TYR A 385 -7.45 0.12 -0.35
CA TYR A 385 -6.18 0.27 -1.03
C TYR A 385 -5.53 1.62 -0.70
N HIS A 386 -4.22 1.58 -0.48
CA HIS A 386 -3.39 2.74 -0.19
C HIS A 386 -2.33 2.92 -1.27
N GLN A 387 -2.41 4.04 -2.00
CA GLN A 387 -1.43 4.41 -3.03
C GLN A 387 -0.12 4.96 -2.44
N ALA A 388 -0.20 5.72 -1.34
CA ALA A 388 0.89 6.53 -0.79
C ALA A 388 1.54 5.96 0.49
N VAL A 389 1.74 4.63 0.56
CA VAL A 389 2.28 3.95 1.76
C VAL A 389 3.60 3.24 1.50
N THR A 390 3.72 2.48 0.41
CA THR A 390 4.91 1.67 0.18
C THR A 390 6.08 2.53 -0.33
N ALA A 391 7.32 2.17 -0.04
CA ALA A 391 8.46 2.96 -0.53
C ALA A 391 8.62 2.87 -2.06
N THR A 392 8.21 1.74 -2.66
CA THR A 392 8.48 1.39 -4.06
C THR A 392 7.36 1.74 -5.01
N GLY A 393 6.21 2.25 -4.56
CA GLY A 393 5.09 2.61 -5.44
C GLY A 393 3.99 1.56 -5.54
N ARG A 394 4.17 0.35 -5.01
CA ARG A 394 3.13 -0.69 -4.99
C ARG A 394 1.92 -0.25 -4.16
N LEU A 395 0.72 -0.67 -4.58
CA LEU A 395 -0.45 -0.57 -3.72
C LEU A 395 -0.26 -1.45 -2.48
N SER A 396 -0.88 -1.05 -1.39
CA SER A 396 -1.07 -1.90 -0.21
C SER A 396 -2.55 -1.94 0.14
N SER A 397 -3.01 -2.93 0.90
CA SER A 397 -4.43 -3.08 1.24
C SER A 397 -4.61 -3.33 2.74
N THR A 398 -5.70 -2.80 3.32
CA THR A 398 -6.11 -3.03 4.70
C THR A 398 -7.62 -3.28 4.79
N ASP A 399 -8.03 -3.90 5.89
CA ASP A 399 -9.43 -4.13 6.27
C ASP A 399 -10.35 -4.69 5.18
N PRO A 400 -10.09 -5.91 4.67
CA PRO A 400 -8.98 -6.81 5.00
C PRO A 400 -7.74 -6.53 4.14
N ASN A 401 -6.56 -6.97 4.59
CA ASN A 401 -5.37 -6.96 3.75
C ASN A 401 -5.39 -8.16 2.80
N LEU A 402 -5.86 -7.93 1.57
CA LEU A 402 -6.00 -8.98 0.55
C LEU A 402 -4.63 -9.48 0.03
N GLN A 403 -3.59 -8.64 0.11
CA GLN A 403 -2.23 -8.99 -0.33
C GLN A 403 -1.53 -10.01 0.58
N ASN A 404 -2.02 -10.21 1.80
CA ASN A 404 -1.41 -11.12 2.76
C ASN A 404 -2.12 -12.48 2.83
N ILE A 405 -3.13 -12.73 1.98
CA ILE A 405 -3.82 -14.03 1.94
C ILE A 405 -2.84 -15.06 1.37
N PRO A 406 -2.45 -16.09 2.16
CA PRO A 406 -1.39 -17.01 1.74
C PRO A 406 -1.74 -17.78 0.45
N ILE A 407 -0.75 -17.89 -0.43
CA ILE A 407 -0.90 -18.49 -1.78
C ILE A 407 -0.59 -19.99 -1.81
N ARG A 408 0.43 -20.40 -1.04
CA ARG A 408 1.11 -21.71 -1.23
C ARG A 408 0.70 -22.79 -0.26
N ASN A 409 -0.01 -22.46 0.81
CA ASN A 409 -0.48 -23.43 1.80
C ASN A 409 -1.93 -23.80 1.51
N GLU A 410 -2.28 -25.05 1.83
CA GLU A 410 -3.64 -25.58 1.63
C GLU A 410 -4.69 -24.72 2.34
N GLU A 411 -4.42 -24.31 3.58
CA GLU A 411 -5.34 -23.46 4.35
C GLU A 411 -5.53 -22.05 3.77
N GLY A 412 -4.48 -21.46 3.17
CA GLY A 412 -4.61 -20.16 2.48
C GLY A 412 -5.44 -20.28 1.22
N ARG A 413 -5.25 -21.36 0.46
CA ARG A 413 -6.10 -21.72 -0.68
C ARG A 413 -7.57 -21.89 -0.28
N ARG A 414 -7.84 -22.52 0.86
CA ARG A 414 -9.20 -22.62 1.41
C ARG A 414 -9.83 -21.25 1.71
N ILE A 415 -9.07 -20.29 2.22
CA ILE A 415 -9.59 -18.91 2.39
C ILE A 415 -9.99 -18.30 1.05
N ARG A 416 -9.18 -18.50 -0.01
CA ARG A 416 -9.49 -18.00 -1.36
C ARG A 416 -10.73 -18.64 -1.98
N GLN A 417 -11.05 -19.89 -1.63
CA GLN A 417 -12.29 -20.55 -2.08
C GLN A 417 -13.55 -19.82 -1.60
N ALA A 418 -13.48 -19.06 -0.50
CA ALA A 418 -14.60 -18.27 -0.01
C ALA A 418 -14.82 -16.98 -0.82
N PHE A 419 -13.88 -16.56 -1.66
CA PHE A 419 -14.04 -15.41 -2.56
C PHE A 419 -14.67 -15.92 -3.86
N VAL A 420 -16.00 -15.86 -3.94
CA VAL A 420 -16.78 -16.53 -4.99
C VAL A 420 -17.37 -15.52 -5.98
N ALA A 421 -17.68 -15.98 -7.19
CA ALA A 421 -18.46 -15.20 -8.14
C ALA A 421 -19.97 -15.31 -7.85
N PRO A 422 -20.77 -14.27 -8.13
CA PRO A 422 -22.22 -14.37 -8.11
C PRO A 422 -22.73 -15.30 -9.23
N HIS A 423 -23.98 -15.76 -9.11
CA HIS A 423 -24.60 -16.62 -10.11
C HIS A 423 -24.54 -16.03 -11.53
N GLY A 424 -24.19 -16.85 -12.52
CA GLY A 424 -24.03 -16.44 -13.93
C GLY A 424 -22.71 -15.72 -14.23
N HIS A 425 -21.82 -15.60 -13.25
CA HIS A 425 -20.49 -15.00 -13.40
C HIS A 425 -19.39 -16.00 -13.00
N LYS A 426 -18.16 -15.67 -13.39
CA LYS A 426 -16.93 -16.34 -12.99
C LYS A 426 -15.94 -15.32 -12.43
N ILE A 427 -15.06 -15.79 -11.56
CA ILE A 427 -13.85 -15.05 -11.22
C ILE A 427 -12.84 -15.30 -12.33
N LEU A 428 -12.28 -14.23 -12.88
CA LEU A 428 -11.16 -14.24 -13.81
C LEU A 428 -9.95 -13.61 -13.08
N ALA A 429 -8.86 -14.35 -12.99
CA ALA A 429 -7.60 -13.85 -12.45
C ALA A 429 -6.57 -13.80 -13.58
N VAL A 430 -5.92 -12.65 -13.75
CA VAL A 430 -4.89 -12.44 -14.76
C VAL A 430 -3.61 -11.92 -14.08
N ASP A 431 -2.53 -12.69 -14.13
CA ASP A 431 -1.27 -12.43 -13.43
C ASP A 431 -0.10 -12.26 -14.42
N TYR A 432 0.81 -11.33 -14.12
CA TYR A 432 2.01 -11.20 -14.93
C TYR A 432 3.05 -12.29 -14.62
N SER A 433 3.30 -13.14 -15.61
CA SER A 433 4.26 -14.22 -15.50
C SER A 433 5.70 -13.70 -15.37
N GLN A 434 6.23 -13.75 -14.14
CA GLN A 434 7.61 -13.43 -13.79
C GLN A 434 8.02 -11.99 -14.16
N ILE A 435 7.14 -11.02 -13.95
CA ILE A 435 7.35 -9.61 -14.36
C ILE A 435 8.68 -9.04 -13.88
N GLU A 436 9.08 -9.28 -12.63
CA GLU A 436 10.32 -8.71 -12.08
C GLU A 436 11.57 -9.28 -12.74
N LEU A 437 11.55 -10.55 -13.17
CA LEU A 437 12.65 -11.15 -13.94
C LEU A 437 12.74 -10.58 -15.36
N ARG A 438 11.60 -10.31 -16.00
CA ARG A 438 11.56 -9.66 -17.32
C ARG A 438 12.07 -8.23 -17.26
N ILE A 439 11.71 -7.50 -16.20
CA ILE A 439 12.23 -6.15 -15.93
C ILE A 439 13.74 -6.22 -15.68
N MET A 440 14.23 -7.19 -14.89
CA MET A 440 15.68 -7.38 -14.70
C MET A 440 16.39 -7.61 -16.04
N ALA A 441 15.84 -8.44 -16.91
CA ALA A 441 16.40 -8.70 -18.24
C ALA A 441 16.52 -7.41 -19.07
N HIS A 442 15.47 -6.58 -19.06
CA HIS A 442 15.47 -5.28 -19.73
C HIS A 442 16.48 -4.31 -19.11
N LEU A 443 16.46 -4.11 -17.78
CA LEU A 443 17.34 -3.17 -17.09
C LEU A 443 18.82 -3.54 -17.19
N SER A 444 19.12 -4.84 -17.18
CA SER A 444 20.50 -5.34 -17.31
C SER A 444 21.00 -5.41 -18.75
N GLY A 445 20.09 -5.42 -19.74
CA GLY A 445 20.44 -5.64 -21.14
C GLY A 445 21.17 -6.98 -21.39
N ASP A 446 21.04 -7.95 -20.47
CA ASP A 446 21.79 -9.19 -20.53
C ASP A 446 21.31 -10.06 -21.68
N LYS A 447 22.16 -10.26 -22.70
CA LYS A 447 21.80 -10.96 -23.93
C LYS A 447 21.29 -12.38 -23.69
N ALA A 448 21.93 -13.13 -22.77
CA ALA A 448 21.55 -14.51 -22.51
C ALA A 448 20.17 -14.59 -21.85
N LEU A 449 19.87 -13.66 -20.94
CA LEU A 449 18.57 -13.57 -20.29
C LEU A 449 17.47 -13.09 -21.26
N LEU A 450 17.75 -12.09 -22.09
CA LEU A 450 16.85 -11.60 -23.14
C LEU A 450 16.51 -12.72 -24.14
N GLU A 451 17.52 -13.43 -24.66
CA GLU A 451 17.33 -14.56 -25.59
C GLU A 451 16.54 -15.70 -24.96
N ALA A 452 16.77 -16.00 -23.68
CA ALA A 452 16.05 -17.05 -22.98
C ALA A 452 14.55 -16.75 -22.89
N PHE A 453 14.17 -15.50 -22.60
CA PHE A 453 12.77 -15.09 -22.60
C PHE A 453 12.15 -15.06 -24.01
N GLN A 454 12.87 -14.56 -25.00
CA GLN A 454 12.40 -14.51 -26.40
C GLN A 454 12.15 -15.92 -26.97
N GLN A 455 12.90 -16.91 -26.50
CA GLN A 455 12.72 -18.32 -26.88
C GLN A 455 11.67 -19.06 -26.02
N GLY A 456 11.01 -18.38 -25.08
CA GLY A 456 10.01 -18.99 -24.19
C GLY A 456 10.59 -20.04 -23.23
N LYS A 457 11.88 -19.96 -22.90
CA LYS A 457 12.51 -20.91 -21.97
C LYS A 457 12.09 -20.62 -20.53
N ASP A 458 11.91 -21.67 -19.74
CA ASP A 458 11.78 -21.53 -18.29
C ASP A 458 13.12 -21.08 -17.70
N ILE A 459 13.19 -19.81 -17.28
CA ILE A 459 14.42 -19.20 -16.76
C ILE A 459 14.90 -19.89 -15.47
N HIS A 460 13.98 -20.38 -14.63
CA HIS A 460 14.38 -21.09 -13.41
C HIS A 460 15.00 -22.45 -13.76
N ALA A 461 14.42 -23.18 -14.70
CA ALA A 461 14.99 -24.45 -15.18
C ALA A 461 16.31 -24.22 -15.91
N ALA A 462 16.41 -23.17 -16.74
CA ALA A 462 17.64 -22.80 -17.42
C ALA A 462 18.75 -22.43 -16.43
N THR A 463 18.45 -21.62 -15.40
CA THR A 463 19.43 -21.33 -14.34
C THR A 463 19.82 -22.59 -13.57
N ALA A 464 18.88 -23.49 -13.26
CA ALA A 464 19.19 -24.74 -12.57
C ALA A 464 20.14 -25.62 -13.40
N ALA A 465 19.85 -25.78 -14.69
CA ALA A 465 20.67 -26.55 -15.64
C ALA A 465 22.12 -26.06 -15.64
N GLU A 466 22.31 -24.73 -15.69
CA GLU A 466 23.64 -24.11 -15.71
C GLU A 466 24.39 -24.24 -14.37
N ILE A 467 23.72 -23.97 -13.23
CA ILE A 467 24.36 -24.04 -11.90
C ILE A 467 24.78 -25.47 -11.53
N ILE A 468 23.96 -26.44 -11.92
CA ILE A 468 24.12 -27.86 -11.56
C ILE A 468 24.94 -28.61 -12.62
N GLY A 469 24.91 -28.15 -13.88
CA GLY A 469 25.61 -28.78 -14.99
C GLY A 469 24.87 -29.98 -15.59
N VAL A 470 23.54 -29.90 -15.69
CA VAL A 470 22.67 -30.94 -16.29
C VAL A 470 21.86 -30.37 -17.46
N PRO A 471 21.44 -31.19 -18.45
CA PRO A 471 20.48 -30.75 -19.47
C PRO A 471 19.20 -30.18 -18.84
N ILE A 472 18.56 -29.20 -19.49
CA ILE A 472 17.35 -28.56 -18.96
C ILE A 472 16.19 -29.54 -18.77
N GLU A 473 16.14 -30.58 -19.60
CA GLU A 473 15.16 -31.67 -19.56
C GLU A 473 15.36 -32.61 -18.36
N GLU A 474 16.56 -32.62 -17.77
CA GLU A 474 16.91 -33.44 -16.61
C GLU A 474 16.78 -32.66 -15.29
N VAL A 475 16.38 -31.38 -15.34
CA VAL A 475 16.16 -30.56 -14.15
C VAL A 475 14.92 -31.04 -13.41
N SER A 476 15.13 -31.57 -12.21
CA SER A 476 14.05 -31.94 -11.30
C SER A 476 13.32 -30.71 -10.76
N SER A 477 12.07 -30.90 -10.31
CA SER A 477 11.28 -29.83 -9.69
C SER A 477 11.96 -29.21 -8.46
N GLU A 478 12.72 -30.00 -7.70
CA GLU A 478 13.48 -29.51 -6.55
C GLU A 478 14.61 -28.57 -6.98
N GLN A 479 15.38 -28.98 -8.00
CA GLN A 479 16.47 -28.18 -8.55
C GLN A 479 15.94 -26.87 -9.14
N ARG A 480 14.81 -26.92 -9.85
CA ARG A 480 14.11 -25.73 -10.34
C ARG A 480 13.70 -24.80 -9.19
N ARG A 481 13.20 -25.34 -8.07
CA ARG A 481 12.82 -24.56 -6.89
C ARG A 481 14.01 -23.89 -6.23
N GLN A 482 15.15 -24.57 -6.13
CA GLN A 482 16.39 -23.99 -5.62
C GLN A 482 16.88 -22.87 -6.53
N ALA A 483 16.90 -23.08 -7.85
CA ALA A 483 17.27 -22.05 -8.82
C ALA A 483 16.32 -20.85 -8.82
N LYS A 484 15.02 -21.07 -8.57
CA LYS A 484 14.06 -19.98 -8.32
C LYS A 484 14.49 -19.13 -7.13
N ALA A 485 14.85 -19.76 -6.00
CA ALA A 485 15.37 -19.05 -4.83
C ALA A 485 16.70 -18.32 -5.14
N VAL A 486 17.57 -18.89 -5.97
CA VAL A 486 18.79 -18.21 -6.46
C VAL A 486 18.44 -16.98 -7.29
N ASN A 487 17.61 -17.10 -8.34
CA ASN A 487 17.22 -15.98 -9.20
C ASN A 487 16.65 -14.82 -8.36
N PHE A 488 15.62 -15.08 -7.54
CA PHE A 488 15.02 -14.04 -6.71
C PHE A 488 16.00 -13.51 -5.67
N GLY A 489 16.79 -14.37 -5.03
CA GLY A 489 17.81 -13.93 -4.08
C GLY A 489 18.81 -12.95 -4.71
N LEU A 490 19.33 -13.29 -5.89
CA LEU A 490 20.32 -12.48 -6.61
C LEU A 490 19.73 -11.16 -7.11
N ILE A 491 18.53 -11.22 -7.70
CA ILE A 491 17.76 -10.05 -8.13
C ILE A 491 17.56 -9.07 -6.98
N TYR A 492 17.30 -9.58 -5.78
CA TYR A 492 17.10 -8.73 -4.60
C TYR A 492 18.39 -8.33 -3.85
N GLY A 493 19.55 -8.51 -4.47
CA GLY A 493 20.84 -8.15 -3.88
C GLY A 493 21.21 -8.97 -2.64
N MET A 494 20.75 -10.22 -2.56
CA MET A 494 21.07 -11.12 -1.45
C MET A 494 22.55 -11.49 -1.48
N SER A 495 23.18 -11.46 -0.31
CA SER A 495 24.57 -11.93 -0.15
C SER A 495 24.63 -13.47 -0.20
N ALA A 496 25.81 -14.03 -0.53
CA ALA A 496 26.06 -15.48 -0.47
C ALA A 496 25.70 -16.10 0.89
N PHE A 497 25.87 -15.36 1.99
CA PHE A 497 25.45 -15.81 3.31
C PHE A 497 23.92 -15.94 3.43
N GLY A 498 23.17 -14.98 2.88
CA GLY A 498 21.71 -15.03 2.84
C GLY A 498 21.21 -16.17 1.95
N LEU A 499 21.84 -16.34 0.79
CA LEU A 499 21.48 -17.41 -0.15
C LEU A 499 21.76 -18.79 0.44
N ALA A 500 22.92 -18.98 1.07
CA ALA A 500 23.26 -20.21 1.78
C ALA A 500 22.20 -20.57 2.83
N LYS A 501 21.74 -19.57 3.58
CA LYS A 501 20.70 -19.76 4.60
C LYS A 501 19.35 -20.16 3.99
N GLN A 502 18.93 -19.49 2.92
CA GLN A 502 17.65 -19.77 2.26
C GLN A 502 17.62 -21.15 1.59
N LEU A 503 18.76 -21.61 1.05
CA LEU A 503 18.89 -22.91 0.40
C LEU A 503 19.28 -24.05 1.36
N GLY A 504 19.71 -23.75 2.59
CA GLY A 504 20.23 -24.74 3.52
C GLY A 504 21.56 -25.37 3.09
N ILE A 505 22.40 -24.63 2.35
CA ILE A 505 23.68 -25.11 1.81
C ILE A 505 24.89 -24.40 2.45
N ALA A 506 26.09 -24.92 2.22
CA ALA A 506 27.31 -24.29 2.70
C ALA A 506 27.57 -22.94 2.01
N ARG A 507 28.13 -21.97 2.74
CA ARG A 507 28.43 -20.62 2.20
C ARG A 507 29.30 -20.65 0.95
N GLY A 508 30.31 -21.54 0.90
CA GLY A 508 31.18 -21.67 -0.28
C GLY A 508 30.43 -22.18 -1.51
N GLU A 509 29.43 -23.05 -1.31
CA GLU A 509 28.59 -23.54 -2.40
C GLU A 509 27.62 -22.46 -2.89
N ALA A 510 27.01 -21.70 -1.98
CA ALA A 510 26.19 -20.56 -2.35
C ALA A 510 26.99 -19.50 -3.13
N GLN A 511 28.24 -19.23 -2.72
CA GLN A 511 29.12 -18.33 -3.48
C GLN A 511 29.39 -18.88 -4.88
N ARG A 512 29.68 -20.18 -5.02
CA ARG A 512 29.85 -20.83 -6.34
C ARG A 512 28.61 -20.64 -7.21
N TYR A 513 27.40 -20.80 -6.67
CA TYR A 513 26.16 -20.60 -7.42
C TYR A 513 26.01 -19.15 -7.91
N MET A 514 26.36 -18.17 -7.07
CA MET A 514 26.35 -16.76 -7.45
C MET A 514 27.39 -16.47 -8.54
N ASP A 515 28.61 -16.99 -8.40
CA ASP A 515 29.70 -16.77 -9.35
C ASP A 515 29.32 -17.36 -10.73
N THR A 516 28.84 -18.60 -10.77
CA THR A 516 28.34 -19.24 -12.01
C THR A 516 27.17 -18.46 -12.62
N TYR A 517 26.26 -17.94 -11.81
CA TYR A 517 25.16 -17.12 -12.30
C TYR A 517 25.65 -15.83 -12.97
N PHE A 518 26.60 -15.12 -12.36
CA PHE A 518 27.13 -13.87 -12.93
C PHE A 518 28.08 -14.11 -14.11
N GLU A 519 28.77 -15.25 -14.16
CA GLU A 519 29.51 -15.67 -15.35
C GLU A 519 28.56 -15.92 -16.54
N ARG A 520 27.37 -16.46 -16.27
CA ARG A 520 26.35 -16.71 -17.30
C ARG A 520 25.59 -15.44 -17.70
N TYR A 521 25.27 -14.59 -16.74
CA TYR A 521 24.49 -13.37 -16.91
C TYR A 521 25.30 -12.13 -16.47
N PRO A 522 26.39 -11.79 -17.19
CA PRO A 522 27.30 -10.71 -16.79
C PRO A 522 26.63 -9.33 -16.78
N GLY A 523 25.61 -9.10 -17.61
CA GLY A 523 24.87 -7.83 -17.62
C GLY A 523 24.16 -7.55 -16.30
N VAL A 524 23.72 -8.61 -15.60
CA VAL A 524 23.07 -8.47 -14.28
C VAL A 524 24.05 -7.95 -13.24
N MET A 525 25.29 -8.48 -13.23
CA MET A 525 26.33 -8.01 -12.31
C MET A 525 26.65 -6.53 -12.55
N GLN A 526 26.84 -6.16 -13.81
CA GLN A 526 27.13 -4.79 -14.22
C GLN A 526 26.01 -3.84 -13.77
N TYR A 527 24.75 -4.19 -14.04
CA TYR A 527 23.59 -3.43 -13.59
C TYR A 527 23.57 -3.21 -12.07
N MET A 528 23.85 -4.25 -11.28
CA MET A 528 23.88 -4.12 -9.82
C MET A 528 25.00 -3.20 -9.33
N GLU A 529 26.17 -3.21 -9.98
CA GLU A 529 27.28 -2.30 -9.66
C GLU A 529 26.97 -0.86 -10.04
N ASP A 530 26.50 -0.64 -11.26
CA ASP A 530 26.16 0.68 -11.78
C ASP A 530 25.05 1.31 -10.94
N THR A 531 23.99 0.55 -10.62
CA THR A 531 22.88 1.04 -9.79
C THR A 531 23.35 1.47 -8.41
N ARG A 532 24.26 0.71 -7.76
CA ARG A 532 24.85 1.10 -6.47
C ARG A 532 25.68 2.38 -6.59
N SER A 533 26.44 2.50 -7.67
CA SER A 533 27.28 3.67 -7.97
C SER A 533 26.42 4.92 -8.15
N THR A 534 25.44 4.85 -9.05
CA THR A 534 24.46 5.92 -9.30
C THR A 534 23.69 6.30 -8.05
N ALA A 535 23.19 5.34 -7.27
CA ALA A 535 22.51 5.60 -6.01
C ALA A 535 23.42 6.36 -5.02
N SER A 536 24.70 6.00 -4.95
CA SER A 536 25.68 6.70 -4.12
C SER A 536 26.04 8.09 -4.68
N GLU A 537 25.95 8.34 -5.98
CA GLU A 537 26.23 9.66 -6.54
C GLU A 537 25.08 10.64 -6.27
N GLN A 538 23.88 10.30 -6.71
CA GLN A 538 22.72 11.20 -6.70
C GLN A 538 21.81 11.08 -5.48
N GLY A 539 21.92 10.00 -4.70
CA GLY A 539 21.13 9.79 -3.47
C GLY A 539 19.75 9.13 -3.68
N TYR A 540 19.40 8.73 -4.90
CA TYR A 540 18.15 8.04 -5.23
C TYR A 540 18.34 7.09 -6.42
N VAL A 541 17.36 6.22 -6.65
CA VAL A 541 17.24 5.36 -7.85
C VAL A 541 15.88 5.56 -8.51
N GLU A 542 15.78 5.25 -9.82
CA GLU A 542 14.59 5.48 -10.63
C GLU A 542 14.02 4.17 -11.22
N THR A 543 12.71 4.11 -11.41
CA THR A 543 12.05 3.10 -12.27
C THR A 543 12.20 3.49 -13.75
N ILE A 544 11.80 2.59 -14.67
CA ILE A 544 11.82 2.89 -16.12
C ILE A 544 11.01 4.15 -16.45
N PHE A 545 9.90 4.36 -15.73
CA PHE A 545 9.02 5.51 -15.93
C PHE A 545 9.45 6.75 -15.12
N GLY A 546 10.48 6.63 -14.28
CA GLY A 546 11.08 7.75 -13.56
C GLY A 546 10.60 7.95 -12.12
N ARG A 547 9.79 7.04 -11.56
CA ARG A 547 9.48 7.06 -10.13
C ARG A 547 10.77 6.92 -9.33
N ARG A 548 10.93 7.73 -8.28
CA ARG A 548 12.14 7.72 -7.44
C ARG A 548 11.95 7.01 -6.11
N LEU A 549 12.99 6.29 -5.69
CA LEU A 549 13.22 5.95 -4.29
C LEU A 549 14.46 6.69 -3.78
N HIS A 550 14.27 7.60 -2.83
CA HIS A 550 15.36 8.29 -2.14
C HIS A 550 16.02 7.38 -1.10
N LEU A 551 17.35 7.42 -1.01
CA LEU A 551 18.16 6.52 -0.20
C LEU A 551 19.08 7.32 0.74
N PRO A 552 18.55 7.93 1.81
CA PRO A 552 19.33 8.83 2.68
C PRO A 552 20.51 8.12 3.37
N GLU A 553 20.42 6.80 3.57
CA GLU A 553 21.45 5.99 4.22
C GLU A 553 22.48 5.39 3.23
N ILE A 554 22.43 5.73 1.93
CA ILE A 554 23.36 5.18 0.91
C ILE A 554 24.82 5.59 1.14
N LYS A 555 25.05 6.74 1.81
CA LYS A 555 26.38 7.22 2.23
C LYS A 555 26.65 7.00 3.72
N SER A 556 25.83 6.19 4.41
CA SER A 556 25.94 6.00 5.85
C SER A 556 27.30 5.43 6.26
N ARG A 557 27.90 6.00 7.31
CA ARG A 557 29.10 5.44 7.94
C ARG A 557 28.82 4.10 8.62
N ASN A 558 27.55 3.82 8.94
CA ASN A 558 27.13 2.54 9.48
C ASN A 558 27.00 1.53 8.33
N GLY A 559 27.93 0.57 8.26
CA GLY A 559 27.97 -0.42 7.18
C GLY A 559 26.72 -1.29 7.07
N MET A 560 25.97 -1.53 8.17
CA MET A 560 24.72 -2.30 8.12
C MET A 560 23.60 -1.49 7.45
N ARG A 561 23.46 -0.20 7.82
CA ARG A 561 22.49 0.71 7.18
C ARG A 561 22.83 0.95 5.72
N ARG A 562 24.11 1.16 5.42
CA ARG A 562 24.58 1.33 4.03
C ARG A 562 24.26 0.12 3.17
N LYS A 563 24.57 -1.10 3.62
CA LYS A 563 24.23 -2.34 2.90
C LYS A 563 22.72 -2.56 2.74
N ALA A 564 21.90 -2.06 3.68
CA ALA A 564 20.45 -2.09 3.52
C ALA A 564 19.99 -1.13 2.41
N ALA A 565 20.55 0.09 2.37
CA ALA A 565 20.29 1.05 1.31
C ALA A 565 20.80 0.57 -0.06
N GLU A 566 21.99 -0.05 -0.14
CA GLU A 566 22.53 -0.64 -1.36
C GLU A 566 21.63 -1.77 -1.91
N ARG A 567 21.01 -2.58 -1.03
CA ARG A 567 20.02 -3.58 -1.46
C ARG A 567 18.72 -2.93 -1.94
N ALA A 568 18.22 -1.93 -1.21
CA ALA A 568 17.05 -1.18 -1.64
C ALA A 568 17.27 -0.49 -3.00
N ALA A 569 18.49 0.01 -3.27
CA ALA A 569 18.88 0.61 -4.53
C ALA A 569 18.71 -0.34 -5.72
N ILE A 570 19.08 -1.61 -5.55
CA ILE A 570 18.97 -2.63 -6.60
C ILE A 570 17.51 -3.06 -6.78
N ASN A 571 16.76 -3.21 -5.68
CA ASN A 571 15.42 -3.80 -5.71
C ASN A 571 14.35 -2.82 -6.20
N ALA A 572 14.48 -1.55 -5.81
CA ALA A 572 13.43 -0.56 -6.04
C ALA A 572 13.15 -0.26 -7.52
N PRO A 573 14.14 -0.16 -8.42
CA PRO A 573 13.88 0.00 -9.85
C PRO A 573 13.02 -1.13 -10.41
N MET A 574 13.26 -2.38 -10.02
CA MET A 574 12.49 -3.53 -10.52
C MET A 574 11.09 -3.58 -9.92
N GLN A 575 11.01 -3.53 -8.59
CA GLN A 575 9.73 -3.64 -7.89
C GLN A 575 8.82 -2.44 -8.17
N GLY A 576 9.40 -1.24 -8.28
CA GLY A 576 8.68 -0.02 -8.63
C GLY A 576 8.28 0.02 -10.10
N THR A 577 9.10 -0.49 -11.01
CA THR A 577 8.68 -0.65 -12.41
C THR A 577 7.51 -1.62 -12.52
N ALA A 578 7.54 -2.76 -11.81
CA ALA A 578 6.40 -3.68 -11.77
C ALA A 578 5.14 -2.98 -11.22
N ALA A 579 5.29 -2.14 -10.19
CA ALA A 579 4.20 -1.33 -9.65
C ALA A 579 3.64 -0.32 -10.68
N ASP A 580 4.50 0.34 -11.44
CA ASP A 580 4.08 1.28 -12.47
C ASP A 580 3.37 0.56 -13.63
N ILE A 581 3.86 -0.62 -14.03
CA ILE A 581 3.23 -1.45 -15.09
C ILE A 581 1.84 -1.90 -14.66
N ILE A 582 1.68 -2.46 -13.45
CA ILE A 582 0.36 -2.94 -13.00
C ILE A 582 -0.63 -1.78 -12.87
N LYS A 583 -0.20 -0.59 -12.43
CA LYS A 583 -1.06 0.60 -12.38
C LYS A 583 -1.48 1.04 -13.79
N LYS A 584 -0.57 1.05 -14.77
CA LYS A 584 -0.90 1.32 -16.18
C LYS A 584 -1.87 0.28 -16.74
N ALA A 585 -1.69 -0.99 -16.40
CA ALA A 585 -2.60 -2.05 -16.78
C ALA A 585 -3.99 -1.85 -16.20
N MET A 586 -4.10 -1.45 -14.92
CA MET A 586 -5.37 -1.11 -14.30
C MET A 586 -6.08 0.04 -15.06
N LEU A 587 -5.34 1.08 -15.46
CA LEU A 587 -5.90 2.19 -16.25
C LEU A 587 -6.45 1.71 -17.60
N LEU A 588 -5.68 0.91 -18.34
CA LEU A 588 -6.10 0.38 -19.64
C LEU A 588 -7.31 -0.55 -19.54
N VAL A 589 -7.31 -1.42 -18.53
CA VAL A 589 -8.43 -2.36 -18.28
C VAL A 589 -9.67 -1.60 -17.86
N ASP A 590 -9.56 -0.64 -16.93
CA ASP A 590 -10.69 0.16 -16.47
C ASP A 590 -11.27 1.03 -17.60
N GLU A 591 -10.45 1.71 -18.39
CA GLU A 591 -10.90 2.48 -19.56
C GLU A 591 -11.68 1.60 -20.54
N TRP A 592 -11.20 0.38 -20.79
CA TRP A 592 -11.90 -0.57 -21.65
C TRP A 592 -13.22 -1.06 -21.04
N ILE A 593 -13.26 -1.33 -19.72
CA ILE A 593 -14.49 -1.73 -19.01
C ILE A 593 -15.54 -0.61 -19.09
N GLU A 594 -15.16 0.64 -18.85
CA GLU A 594 -16.08 1.78 -18.89
C GLU A 594 -16.63 2.02 -20.30
N SER A 595 -15.84 1.77 -21.34
CA SER A 595 -16.22 2.01 -22.73
C SER A 595 -16.93 0.84 -23.42
N HIS A 596 -16.61 -0.41 -23.08
CA HIS A 596 -17.08 -1.61 -23.78
C HIS A 596 -17.60 -2.73 -22.87
N GLY A 597 -17.42 -2.62 -21.55
CA GLY A 597 -17.79 -3.67 -20.59
C GLY A 597 -19.30 -3.86 -20.45
N GLU A 598 -20.10 -2.80 -20.60
CA GLU A 598 -21.58 -2.81 -20.48
C GLU A 598 -22.10 -3.54 -19.22
N GLY A 599 -21.35 -3.47 -18.11
CA GLY A 599 -21.70 -4.16 -16.85
C GLY A 599 -21.47 -5.68 -16.83
N ARG A 600 -20.99 -6.27 -17.95
CA ARG A 600 -20.67 -7.71 -18.08
C ARG A 600 -19.35 -8.09 -17.38
N VAL A 601 -18.57 -7.10 -16.96
CA VAL A 601 -17.28 -7.27 -16.29
C VAL A 601 -17.08 -6.19 -15.25
N LYS A 602 -16.45 -6.56 -14.13
CA LYS A 602 -16.05 -5.63 -13.07
C LYS A 602 -14.65 -5.98 -12.58
N LEU A 603 -13.80 -4.97 -12.41
CA LEU A 603 -12.51 -5.13 -11.75
C LEU A 603 -12.70 -5.16 -10.22
N LEU A 604 -12.35 -6.27 -9.58
CA LEU A 604 -12.65 -6.52 -8.16
C LEU A 604 -11.46 -6.27 -7.23
N MET A 605 -10.28 -6.76 -7.61
CA MET A 605 -9.10 -6.74 -6.75
C MET A 605 -7.82 -6.57 -7.56
N GLN A 606 -6.86 -5.88 -6.95
CA GLN A 606 -5.45 -5.91 -7.31
C GLN A 606 -4.68 -6.63 -6.20
N VAL A 607 -3.97 -7.70 -6.52
CA VAL A 607 -3.19 -8.50 -5.55
C VAL A 607 -1.84 -8.87 -6.15
N HIS A 608 -0.74 -8.44 -5.54
CA HIS A 608 0.61 -8.65 -6.10
C HIS A 608 0.78 -8.13 -7.53
N ASP A 609 0.91 -9.03 -8.50
CA ASP A 609 1.06 -8.75 -9.94
C ASP A 609 -0.19 -9.20 -10.73
N GLU A 610 -1.29 -9.51 -10.02
CA GLU A 610 -2.56 -10.04 -10.51
C GLU A 610 -3.69 -9.00 -10.45
N LEU A 611 -4.53 -9.00 -11.49
CA LEU A 611 -5.84 -8.36 -11.51
C LEU A 611 -6.93 -9.43 -11.45
N VAL A 612 -7.91 -9.25 -10.57
CA VAL A 612 -9.03 -10.17 -10.38
C VAL A 612 -10.33 -9.47 -10.78
N LEU A 613 -11.10 -10.12 -11.63
CA LEU A 613 -12.33 -9.60 -12.21
C LEU A 613 -13.52 -10.54 -11.95
N GLU A 614 -14.71 -9.96 -11.93
CA GLU A 614 -16.00 -10.65 -12.03
C GLU A 614 -16.45 -10.56 -13.48
N VAL A 615 -16.72 -11.68 -14.14
CA VAL A 615 -17.02 -11.72 -15.58
C VAL A 615 -18.26 -12.56 -15.82
N GLU A 616 -19.21 -12.04 -16.60
CA GLU A 616 -20.38 -12.81 -17.03
C GLU A 616 -19.93 -14.03 -17.85
N GLU A 617 -20.44 -15.21 -17.49
CA GLU A 617 -19.97 -16.49 -18.07
C GLU A 617 -20.16 -16.56 -19.59
N SER A 618 -21.17 -15.88 -20.14
CA SER A 618 -21.50 -15.86 -21.57
C SER A 618 -20.43 -15.22 -22.45
N VAL A 619 -19.60 -14.33 -21.89
CA VAL A 619 -18.59 -13.54 -22.61
C VAL A 619 -17.17 -13.76 -22.10
N LEU A 620 -16.97 -14.75 -21.21
CA LEU A 620 -15.72 -15.00 -20.50
C LEU A 620 -14.49 -15.06 -21.43
N SER A 621 -14.53 -15.84 -22.51
CA SER A 621 -13.38 -16.00 -23.40
C SER A 621 -12.99 -14.73 -24.16
N GLU A 622 -13.98 -13.89 -24.50
CA GLU A 622 -13.72 -12.58 -25.14
C GLU A 622 -13.00 -11.66 -24.17
N ILE A 623 -13.52 -11.56 -22.94
CA ILE A 623 -13.00 -10.67 -21.91
C ILE A 623 -11.62 -11.14 -21.42
N GLU A 624 -11.43 -12.45 -21.23
CA GLU A 624 -10.14 -13.04 -20.89
C GLU A 624 -9.06 -12.64 -21.90
N SER A 625 -9.30 -12.89 -23.19
CA SER A 625 -8.36 -12.52 -24.25
C SER A 625 -8.09 -11.02 -24.29
N LYS A 626 -9.10 -10.19 -24.03
CA LYS A 626 -8.95 -8.74 -24.08
C LYS A 626 -8.17 -8.20 -22.90
N VAL A 627 -8.43 -8.68 -21.69
CA VAL A 627 -7.69 -8.28 -20.48
C VAL A 627 -6.22 -8.69 -20.60
N GLN A 628 -5.92 -9.90 -21.11
CA GLN A 628 -4.54 -10.31 -21.37
C GLN A 628 -3.84 -9.36 -22.35
N GLU A 629 -4.47 -9.03 -23.48
CA GLU A 629 -3.93 -8.08 -24.47
C GLU A 629 -3.61 -6.72 -23.84
N LEU A 630 -4.56 -6.17 -23.07
CA LEU A 630 -4.40 -4.87 -22.41
C LEU A 630 -3.26 -4.89 -21.38
N MET A 631 -3.19 -5.93 -20.55
CA MET A 631 -2.11 -6.08 -19.57
C MET A 631 -0.75 -6.22 -20.27
N GLU A 632 -0.62 -7.05 -21.30
CA GLU A 632 0.64 -7.21 -22.04
C GLU A 632 1.08 -5.92 -22.74
N SER A 633 0.13 -5.05 -23.11
CA SER A 633 0.38 -3.75 -23.75
C SER A 633 0.76 -2.61 -22.78
N ALA A 634 0.64 -2.82 -21.47
CA ALA A 634 0.81 -1.77 -20.46
C ALA A 634 2.20 -1.12 -20.43
N ALA A 635 3.21 -1.81 -20.97
CA ALA A 635 4.55 -1.25 -21.17
C ALA A 635 5.29 -1.93 -22.33
N THR A 636 6.19 -1.18 -22.95
CA THR A 636 7.14 -1.72 -23.93
C THR A 636 8.48 -1.98 -23.25
N LEU A 637 8.90 -3.24 -23.21
CA LEU A 637 10.22 -3.69 -22.73
C LEU A 637 10.93 -4.46 -23.85
N ASP A 638 12.23 -4.69 -23.71
CA ASP A 638 13.01 -5.52 -24.66
C ASP A 638 12.59 -7.01 -24.63
N VAL A 639 11.84 -7.39 -23.59
CA VAL A 639 11.23 -8.70 -23.40
C VAL A 639 9.71 -8.54 -23.38
N PRO A 640 8.94 -9.36 -24.11
CA PRO A 640 7.48 -9.27 -24.04
C PRO A 640 6.99 -9.51 -22.61
N LEU A 641 6.05 -8.67 -22.15
CA LEU A 641 5.23 -9.00 -20.99
C LEU A 641 4.31 -10.16 -21.35
N ILE A 642 4.06 -11.06 -20.40
CA ILE A 642 3.14 -12.19 -20.59
C ILE A 642 2.14 -12.16 -19.44
N ALA A 643 0.86 -12.16 -19.76
CA ALA A 643 -0.25 -12.21 -18.82
C ALA A 643 -0.90 -13.61 -18.88
N GLU A 644 -0.83 -14.35 -17.79
CA GLU A 644 -1.45 -15.67 -17.68
C GLU A 644 -2.83 -15.50 -17.04
N ALA A 645 -3.86 -16.08 -17.66
CA ALA A 645 -5.23 -16.02 -17.17
C ALA A 645 -5.70 -17.39 -16.68
N GLY A 646 -6.47 -17.38 -15.59
CA GLY A 646 -7.25 -18.51 -15.11
C GLY A 646 -8.61 -18.05 -14.63
N HIS A 647 -9.60 -18.94 -14.67
CA HIS A 647 -10.97 -18.62 -14.28
C HIS A 647 -11.65 -19.76 -13.53
N GLY A 648 -12.64 -19.43 -12.71
CA GLY A 648 -13.42 -20.40 -11.96
C GLY A 648 -14.59 -19.80 -11.18
N ASP A 649 -15.23 -20.62 -10.34
CA ASP A 649 -16.33 -20.19 -9.48
C ASP A 649 -15.85 -19.37 -8.27
N ASN A 650 -14.55 -19.45 -7.97
CA ASN A 650 -13.92 -18.74 -6.87
C ASN A 650 -12.46 -18.41 -7.18
N TRP A 651 -11.86 -17.57 -6.35
CA TRP A 651 -10.51 -17.07 -6.55
C TRP A 651 -9.43 -18.17 -6.49
N ASP A 652 -9.60 -19.25 -5.72
CA ASP A 652 -8.64 -20.38 -5.71
C ASP A 652 -8.67 -21.22 -6.99
N GLN A 653 -9.78 -21.23 -7.72
CA GLN A 653 -9.87 -21.93 -9.01
C GLN A 653 -9.33 -21.07 -10.16
N ALA A 654 -9.53 -19.75 -10.07
CA ALA A 654 -9.04 -18.80 -11.05
C ALA A 654 -7.51 -18.60 -10.97
N HIS A 655 -6.96 -18.71 -9.76
CA HIS A 655 -5.51 -18.64 -9.47
C HIS A 655 -4.83 -20.00 -9.59
#